data_AF-A0A1Y2BWB6-F1
#
_entry.id   AF-A0A1Y2BWB6-F1
#
_cell.length_a   1.000
_cell.length_b   1.000
_cell.length_c   1.000
_cell.angle_alpha   90.00
_cell.angle_beta   90.00
_cell.angle_gamma   90.00
#
_symmetry.space_group_name_H-M   'P 1'
#
loop_
_entity.id
_entity.type
_entity.pdbx_description
1 polymer ?
#
loop_
_entity_poly.entity_id
_entity_poly.type
_entity_poly.pdbx_seq_one_letter_code
_entity_poly.pdbx_strand_id
1 'polypeptide(L)'
;MASQTQDVANVGATAAVSSPTEVVASFAGPDSATGTLAAAAATATLDTTPDPNQDPNSNSNPNPNEPALAPVNTAVPQAALNGPKVLRFGDQFNQMQSLSDINSNNWHTVNSSCANLRVSDSHLYSSNNVAINDSLGGLAISPLIQQTSLPDCNITKNYTSGRVQSNYCFKYGRLEVLAKMPAGVYTWPAIWLECFNCTDTSYFEIDLIETYGTDFYQGGEMSVFYTKNHSLPHAGFFLGQERNFDLVNSFYNYTAIWIPGSVTFYFNETLVSTYDYSSIPGANTLDDGCAVVTMNVAIEGTARDGQVPSDDLLAADAPSWTPMVIQSVKVFDPETITCVAWGCETHDEGNPALRIDEEIPVAVAVSLFLLVLVVMGLARCKTRLTLLDVGRAAWTTIMIVALLAPAIIGYFLHWEVVARGVYALGTYGIFTMAHYSIQILCVILEKVRRARRSKALQTQPASDTPKKLTTAISNAVYREDPSLFRACLESLKVLHENPDNKNKYIIVVADGNRPEEEYLIDVFVGVFGEEKSAVLRLETLEGRKELKIPESVDEGKSVQFVFVTQPWGGKREAMYTAMAMVVNDPEVEAILTTDSDTVFDANALNALSNELLQNPLVGAVAGECRIINRWDSFISYISDVRYHFAFNIERACQSYWNAVVCVSGPIGMYRTAALTSIMDPWVHQTFFKQKCTYGDDRHLTNLYLNGGWKIVYTPEAFCYTASPTTVFGFFTQQTRWSKSFYREYTYSLPHFYRHPLWFGYELTFQLIYPFLLIYWQMILLYTGTYVEQLLTVTILVSFAVVKAAAGWLLNKGSLSRLWYYPFHFLFFITVLVPAKLLALLTLWDTRWGTRGMGGGLWGVLLLWNMGLLGGVAWSGYKVIVGEVWKQSGVWIWECVVGSFIGVGALMYMAFLVGQRAHRRYLRNDVEGKAGSFGSELGGKFISCF
;
A
#
# COMPACT_ATOMS: atom_id res chain seq x y z
N MET A 1 9.93 -57.92 29.78
CA MET A 1 9.21 -59.21 29.78
C MET A 1 8.58 -59.39 28.41
N ALA A 2 8.87 -60.54 27.78
CA ALA A 2 8.28 -61.22 26.61
C ALA A 2 7.25 -60.45 25.73
N SER A 3 7.26 -60.52 24.40
CA SER A 3 8.00 -61.37 23.46
C SER A 3 7.64 -60.93 22.03
N GLN A 4 8.64 -60.98 21.16
CA GLN A 4 8.60 -61.50 19.79
C GLN A 4 7.81 -60.70 18.72
N THR A 5 8.49 -60.05 17.75
CA THR A 5 9.10 -60.65 16.52
C THR A 5 8.03 -61.39 15.73
N GLN A 6 7.71 -61.06 14.49
CA GLN A 6 8.52 -61.01 13.26
C GLN A 6 7.47 -61.25 12.14
N ASP A 7 7.61 -61.00 10.86
CA ASP A 7 8.53 -60.34 9.94
C ASP A 7 7.88 -60.58 8.55
N VAL A 8 8.49 -60.01 7.51
CA VAL A 8 8.38 -60.40 6.08
C VAL A 8 7.12 -59.92 5.35
N ALA A 9 7.14 -58.78 4.67
CA ALA A 9 7.81 -58.47 3.39
C ALA A 9 7.12 -59.08 2.15
N ASN A 10 6.73 -58.24 1.19
CA ASN A 10 7.49 -57.97 -0.04
C ASN A 10 6.59 -57.48 -1.20
N VAL A 11 7.02 -56.34 -1.78
CA VAL A 11 7.30 -56.09 -3.21
C VAL A 11 6.14 -55.93 -4.21
N GLY A 12 6.23 -54.83 -4.97
CA GLY A 12 5.82 -54.74 -6.39
C GLY A 12 4.68 -53.76 -6.66
N ALA A 13 4.93 -52.46 -6.86
CA ALA A 13 5.27 -51.81 -8.14
C ALA A 13 4.10 -51.64 -9.14
N THR A 14 3.67 -50.38 -9.28
CA THR A 14 3.29 -49.64 -10.52
C THR A 14 2.23 -50.19 -11.48
N ALA A 15 1.10 -49.48 -11.63
CA ALA A 15 0.82 -48.54 -12.75
C ALA A 15 -0.69 -48.38 -13.10
N ALA A 16 -1.06 -47.12 -13.34
CA ALA A 16 -2.00 -46.61 -14.35
C ALA A 16 -3.54 -46.74 -14.21
N VAL A 17 -4.16 -45.55 -14.12
CA VAL A 17 -5.27 -45.00 -14.95
C VAL A 17 -6.57 -45.81 -15.09
N SER A 18 -7.65 -45.27 -14.54
CA SER A 18 -8.88 -44.89 -15.29
C SER A 18 -9.99 -44.40 -14.35
N SER A 19 -10.55 -43.23 -14.65
CA SER A 19 -11.92 -42.83 -14.26
C SER A 19 -12.93 -43.66 -15.07
N PRO A 20 -14.16 -43.90 -14.59
CA PRO A 20 -15.26 -42.97 -14.90
C PRO A 20 -16.45 -42.91 -13.91
N THR A 21 -17.16 -41.77 -13.98
CA THR A 21 -18.64 -41.54 -13.91
C THR A 21 -19.51 -42.02 -12.73
N GLU A 22 -20.16 -41.01 -12.14
CA GLU A 22 -21.57 -40.87 -11.71
C GLU A 22 -22.47 -42.10 -11.58
N VAL A 23 -23.11 -42.23 -10.41
CA VAL A 23 -24.47 -42.77 -10.26
C VAL A 23 -25.23 -41.96 -9.20
N VAL A 24 -26.37 -41.44 -9.63
CA VAL A 24 -27.47 -40.80 -8.88
C VAL A 24 -28.30 -41.87 -8.17
N ALA A 25 -28.74 -41.61 -6.93
CA ALA A 25 -29.94 -42.26 -6.37
C ALA A 25 -30.64 -41.38 -5.31
N SER A 26 -31.84 -40.96 -5.65
CA SER A 26 -32.88 -40.34 -4.83
C SER A 26 -33.59 -41.35 -3.93
N PHE A 27 -34.04 -40.98 -2.72
CA PHE A 27 -35.24 -41.54 -2.09
C PHE A 27 -35.92 -40.54 -1.14
N ALA A 28 -37.25 -40.67 -1.04
CA ALA A 28 -38.26 -39.72 -0.57
C ALA A 28 -38.47 -39.64 0.97
N GLY A 29 -39.18 -38.59 1.43
CA GLY A 29 -39.72 -38.39 2.79
C GLY A 29 -40.95 -39.25 3.13
N PRO A 30 -41.88 -38.89 4.07
CA PRO A 30 -42.11 -37.59 4.75
C PRO A 30 -42.37 -37.68 6.29
N ASP A 31 -42.50 -36.53 6.98
CA ASP A 31 -43.61 -36.18 7.91
C ASP A 31 -43.38 -34.87 8.71
N SER A 32 -44.47 -34.37 9.30
CA SER A 32 -44.98 -32.99 9.39
C SER A 32 -44.76 -32.19 10.70
N ALA A 33 -45.19 -30.90 10.65
CA ALA A 33 -45.69 -29.98 11.70
C ALA A 33 -44.64 -29.07 12.39
N THR A 34 -44.81 -27.76 12.65
CA THR A 34 -45.92 -26.77 12.57
C THR A 34 -45.33 -25.37 12.91
N GLY A 35 -45.93 -24.28 12.40
CA GLY A 35 -45.85 -22.96 13.08
C GLY A 35 -45.74 -21.71 12.18
N THR A 36 -46.88 -21.15 11.79
CA THR A 36 -47.08 -19.94 10.97
C THR A 36 -47.43 -18.69 11.81
N LEU A 37 -47.20 -17.48 11.26
CA LEU A 37 -47.95 -16.20 11.37
C LEU A 37 -47.20 -15.17 10.48
N ALA A 38 -47.59 -14.72 9.27
CA ALA A 38 -48.83 -14.24 8.63
C ALA A 38 -49.18 -12.76 8.89
N ALA A 39 -49.14 -11.94 7.82
CA ALA A 39 -50.16 -10.96 7.37
C ALA A 39 -49.54 -9.96 6.36
N ALA A 40 -50.22 -9.38 5.37
CA ALA A 40 -51.41 -9.68 4.55
C ALA A 40 -51.50 -8.53 3.52
N ALA A 41 -51.72 -8.84 2.25
CA ALA A 41 -52.06 -7.88 1.20
C ALA A 41 -53.58 -7.87 0.99
N ALA A 42 -54.15 -6.71 0.71
CA ALA A 42 -55.55 -6.55 0.31
C ALA A 42 -55.62 -5.80 -1.03
N THR A 43 -56.20 -6.47 -2.02
CA THR A 43 -56.66 -5.93 -3.30
C THR A 43 -58.17 -5.73 -3.22
N ALA A 44 -58.68 -4.64 -3.80
CA ALA A 44 -60.10 -4.44 -4.09
C ALA A 44 -60.27 -4.10 -5.58
N THR A 45 -61.41 -4.54 -6.11
CA THR A 45 -61.74 -4.84 -7.51
C THR A 45 -62.52 -3.73 -8.25
N LEU A 46 -62.30 -3.66 -9.57
CA LEU A 46 -63.21 -3.44 -10.72
C LEU A 46 -64.32 -2.37 -10.64
N ASP A 47 -64.38 -1.47 -11.65
CA ASP A 47 -65.49 -1.40 -12.63
C ASP A 47 -65.18 -0.43 -13.79
N THR A 48 -65.35 -0.85 -15.06
CA THR A 48 -65.72 0.04 -16.19
C THR A 48 -66.20 -0.80 -17.38
N THR A 49 -67.46 -0.64 -17.75
CA THR A 49 -68.02 -0.99 -19.07
C THR A 49 -67.83 0.18 -20.06
N PRO A 50 -67.80 -0.05 -21.38
CA PRO A 50 -67.46 0.95 -22.40
C PRO A 50 -68.70 1.64 -22.98
N ASP A 51 -68.57 2.90 -23.39
CA ASP A 51 -69.55 3.56 -24.27
C ASP A 51 -68.86 4.18 -25.50
N PRO A 52 -69.46 4.07 -26.71
CA PRO A 52 -68.82 4.24 -27.99
C PRO A 52 -69.12 5.61 -28.58
N ASN A 53 -68.09 6.39 -28.84
CA ASN A 53 -68.14 7.48 -29.82
C ASN A 53 -66.72 7.72 -30.33
N GLN A 54 -66.32 6.93 -31.34
CA GLN A 54 -65.25 7.32 -32.25
C GLN A 54 -65.84 8.20 -33.35
N ASP A 55 -65.25 9.38 -33.54
CA ASP A 55 -65.37 10.16 -34.76
C ASP A 55 -64.21 9.78 -35.71
N PRO A 56 -64.45 9.26 -36.92
CA PRO A 56 -63.41 8.79 -37.82
C PRO A 56 -63.10 9.84 -38.88
N ASN A 57 -62.23 10.82 -38.60
CA ASN A 57 -61.39 11.52 -39.59
C ASN A 57 -60.54 12.62 -38.95
N SER A 58 -59.33 12.28 -38.51
CA SER A 58 -58.18 13.16 -38.71
C SER A 58 -56.94 12.32 -38.96
N ASN A 59 -56.53 12.30 -40.23
CA ASN A 59 -55.25 11.77 -40.66
C ASN A 59 -54.15 12.74 -40.24
N SER A 60 -53.36 12.37 -39.23
CA SER A 60 -51.95 12.78 -39.15
C SER A 60 -51.15 11.57 -38.73
N ASN A 61 -50.55 10.93 -39.73
CA ASN A 61 -49.63 9.82 -39.60
C ASN A 61 -48.35 10.34 -38.89
N PRO A 62 -47.96 9.87 -37.68
CA PRO A 62 -46.65 10.16 -37.14
C PRO A 62 -45.62 9.27 -37.84
N ASN A 63 -44.50 9.89 -38.19
CA ASN A 63 -43.33 9.32 -38.82
C ASN A 63 -42.81 8.07 -38.05
N PRO A 64 -42.44 6.93 -38.68
CA PRO A 64 -42.04 5.72 -37.96
C PRO A 64 -40.62 5.75 -37.36
N ASN A 65 -40.00 6.93 -37.23
CA ASN A 65 -38.59 7.09 -36.86
C ASN A 65 -38.36 7.82 -35.53
N GLU A 66 -39.38 8.01 -34.68
CA GLU A 66 -39.16 8.40 -33.29
C GLU A 66 -39.23 7.17 -32.38
N PRO A 67 -38.16 6.85 -31.61
CA PRO A 67 -38.28 5.87 -30.55
C PRO A 67 -39.25 6.42 -29.51
N ALA A 68 -40.36 5.72 -29.29
CA ALA A 68 -41.21 5.93 -28.13
C ALA A 68 -40.33 5.79 -26.87
N LEU A 69 -40.13 6.90 -26.15
CA LEU A 69 -39.47 6.90 -24.85
C LEU A 69 -40.33 6.09 -23.89
N ALA A 70 -39.88 4.87 -23.60
CA ALA A 70 -40.37 4.12 -22.46
C ALA A 70 -40.16 4.95 -21.18
N PRO A 71 -41.08 4.92 -20.20
CA PRO A 71 -40.85 5.60 -18.94
C PRO A 71 -39.69 4.89 -18.23
N VAL A 72 -38.51 5.50 -18.29
CA VAL A 72 -37.36 5.04 -17.52
C VAL A 72 -37.61 5.43 -16.08
N ASN A 73 -37.99 4.43 -15.29
CA ASN A 73 -38.00 4.51 -13.83
C ASN A 73 -36.54 4.57 -13.34
N THR A 74 -35.90 5.75 -13.42
CA THR A 74 -34.66 6.05 -12.71
C THR A 74 -34.97 7.04 -11.61
N ALA A 75 -35.59 6.50 -10.55
CA ALA A 75 -35.71 7.24 -9.30
C ALA A 75 -34.31 7.56 -8.79
N VAL A 76 -33.93 8.84 -8.82
CA VAL A 76 -33.01 9.35 -7.80
C VAL A 76 -33.65 8.98 -6.46
N PRO A 77 -32.97 8.24 -5.57
CA PRO A 77 -33.60 7.74 -4.37
C PRO A 77 -34.19 8.92 -3.60
N GLN A 78 -35.43 8.76 -3.12
CA GLN A 78 -36.12 9.73 -2.26
C GLN A 78 -35.27 10.13 -1.01
N ALA A 79 -34.22 9.36 -0.72
CA ALA A 79 -33.16 9.71 0.22
C ALA A 79 -32.41 11.01 -0.15
N ALA A 80 -32.12 11.32 -1.42
CA ALA A 80 -31.39 12.54 -1.82
C ALA A 80 -32.18 13.84 -1.57
N LEU A 81 -33.50 13.72 -1.37
CA LEU A 81 -34.37 14.79 -0.89
C LEU A 81 -34.24 15.04 0.62
N ASN A 82 -33.97 13.97 1.39
CA ASN A 82 -34.10 13.93 2.85
C ASN A 82 -32.76 13.76 3.60
N GLY A 83 -31.63 13.66 2.91
CA GLY A 83 -30.30 13.57 3.51
C GLY A 83 -29.85 14.88 4.18
N PRO A 84 -28.82 14.85 5.04
CA PRO A 84 -28.26 16.05 5.67
C PRO A 84 -27.76 17.02 4.59
N LYS A 85 -28.19 18.28 4.67
CA LYS A 85 -27.86 19.32 3.69
C LYS A 85 -26.90 20.34 4.31
N VAL A 86 -25.66 20.44 3.80
CA VAL A 86 -24.71 21.47 4.22
C VAL A 86 -24.85 22.70 3.31
N LEU A 87 -25.32 23.82 3.85
CA LEU A 87 -25.49 25.07 3.09
C LEU A 87 -24.12 25.70 2.78
N ARG A 88 -23.80 25.87 1.50
CA ARG A 88 -22.54 26.48 1.02
C ARG A 88 -22.70 27.92 0.58
N PHE A 89 -23.84 28.23 -0.03
CA PHE A 89 -24.20 29.57 -0.43
C PHE A 89 -25.71 29.72 -0.32
N GLY A 90 -26.17 30.89 0.10
CA GLY A 90 -27.59 31.16 0.12
C GLY A 90 -27.91 32.53 0.64
N ASP A 91 -29.11 32.96 0.32
CA ASP A 91 -29.67 34.22 0.78
C ASP A 91 -31.15 34.00 1.10
N GLN A 92 -31.62 34.67 2.14
CA GLN A 92 -33.02 34.65 2.54
C GLN A 92 -33.70 35.99 2.24
N PHE A 93 -32.98 37.04 1.82
CA PHE A 93 -33.57 38.32 1.44
C PHE A 93 -34.49 38.94 2.54
N ASN A 94 -34.20 38.68 3.82
CA ASN A 94 -35.07 38.94 4.99
C ASN A 94 -34.72 40.22 5.80
N GLN A 95 -33.73 41.03 5.40
CA GLN A 95 -33.26 42.15 6.23
C GLN A 95 -33.36 43.50 5.50
N MET A 96 -34.14 44.41 6.10
CA MET A 96 -34.42 45.79 5.67
C MET A 96 -33.17 46.57 5.29
N GLN A 97 -32.72 46.57 4.04
CA GLN A 97 -31.77 47.55 3.55
C GLN A 97 -31.97 47.76 2.02
N SER A 98 -31.71 48.98 1.54
CA SER A 98 -31.93 49.48 0.18
C SER A 98 -31.18 48.72 -0.96
N LEU A 99 -31.24 49.25 -2.19
CA LEU A 99 -30.53 48.72 -3.37
C LEU A 99 -29.00 48.54 -3.17
N SER A 100 -28.38 49.25 -2.20
CA SER A 100 -26.99 49.02 -1.78
C SER A 100 -26.76 47.72 -1.00
N ASP A 101 -27.83 46.99 -0.70
CA ASP A 101 -27.85 45.98 0.35
C ASP A 101 -28.37 44.62 -0.12
N ILE A 102 -28.62 44.47 -1.43
CA ILE A 102 -28.26 43.20 -2.08
C ILE A 102 -26.80 43.00 -1.69
N ASN A 103 -26.52 41.98 -0.88
CA ASN A 103 -25.18 41.72 -0.39
C ASN A 103 -24.25 41.63 -1.59
N SER A 104 -23.47 42.70 -1.84
CA SER A 104 -22.66 42.84 -3.05
C SER A 104 -21.52 41.84 -3.07
N ASN A 105 -21.27 41.14 -1.96
CA ASN A 105 -20.38 39.99 -1.90
C ASN A 105 -21.04 38.72 -2.43
N ASN A 106 -22.36 38.59 -2.31
CA ASN A 106 -23.12 37.42 -2.77
C ASN A 106 -23.71 37.59 -4.17
N TRP A 107 -24.12 38.80 -4.54
CA TRP A 107 -24.91 39.07 -5.75
C TRP A 107 -24.49 40.38 -6.41
N HIS A 108 -24.68 40.48 -7.72
CA HIS A 108 -24.59 41.74 -8.45
C HIS A 108 -25.71 41.85 -9.50
N THR A 109 -26.12 43.09 -9.80
CA THR A 109 -27.08 43.38 -10.86
C THR A 109 -26.38 43.51 -12.20
N VAL A 110 -26.96 42.94 -13.26
CA VAL A 110 -26.44 43.05 -14.62
C VAL A 110 -27.17 44.17 -15.34
N ASN A 111 -26.47 45.25 -15.66
CA ASN A 111 -27.02 46.35 -16.46
C ASN A 111 -26.79 46.11 -17.95
N SER A 112 -27.77 46.49 -18.78
CA SER A 112 -27.60 46.52 -20.23
C SER A 112 -26.60 47.59 -20.64
N SER A 113 -25.75 47.22 -21.58
CA SER A 113 -24.74 48.05 -22.22
C SER A 113 -24.65 47.65 -23.70
N CYS A 114 -23.96 48.44 -24.50
CA CYS A 114 -23.78 48.12 -25.91
C CYS A 114 -23.00 46.81 -26.16
N ALA A 115 -22.27 46.29 -25.17
CA ALA A 115 -21.47 45.07 -25.29
C ALA A 115 -22.24 43.78 -24.96
N ASN A 116 -23.30 43.85 -24.15
CA ASN A 116 -24.07 42.68 -23.67
C ASN A 116 -25.55 42.73 -24.05
N LEU A 117 -25.96 43.68 -24.91
CA LEU A 117 -27.33 43.79 -25.39
C LEU A 117 -27.62 42.75 -26.47
N ARG A 118 -28.67 41.95 -26.27
CA ARG A 118 -29.26 41.14 -27.33
C ARG A 118 -30.29 42.00 -28.08
N VAL A 119 -30.03 42.29 -29.36
CA VAL A 119 -30.84 43.24 -30.16
C VAL A 119 -32.33 42.85 -30.22
N SER A 120 -32.61 41.54 -30.17
CA SER A 120 -33.97 40.98 -30.18
C SER A 120 -34.77 41.21 -28.90
N ASP A 121 -34.13 41.60 -27.79
CA ASP A 121 -34.84 41.81 -26.52
C ASP A 121 -35.62 43.13 -26.56
N SER A 122 -36.84 43.15 -26.01
CA SER A 122 -37.66 44.38 -26.00
C SER A 122 -37.30 45.35 -24.87
N HIS A 123 -36.45 44.94 -23.93
CA HIS A 123 -36.14 45.67 -22.70
C HIS A 123 -34.65 45.99 -22.53
N LEU A 124 -34.36 46.83 -21.53
CA LEU A 124 -33.02 47.01 -20.98
C LEU A 124 -32.98 46.53 -19.52
N TYR A 125 -31.96 45.77 -19.15
CA TYR A 125 -31.71 45.44 -17.76
C TYR A 125 -31.13 46.64 -17.01
N SER A 126 -31.69 46.95 -15.86
CA SER A 126 -31.25 48.01 -14.98
C SER A 126 -31.37 47.60 -13.52
N SER A 127 -30.39 47.99 -12.72
CA SER A 127 -30.37 47.83 -11.26
C SER A 127 -31.59 48.47 -10.60
N ASN A 128 -32.18 49.52 -11.20
CA ASN A 128 -33.36 50.19 -10.64
C ASN A 128 -34.60 49.30 -10.59
N ASN A 129 -34.60 48.20 -11.35
CA ASN A 129 -35.68 47.23 -11.41
C ASN A 129 -35.54 46.11 -10.36
N VAL A 130 -34.49 46.14 -9.54
CA VAL A 130 -34.21 45.11 -8.53
C VAL A 130 -34.21 45.74 -7.15
N ALA A 131 -35.01 45.22 -6.22
CA ALA A 131 -35.04 45.72 -4.84
C ALA A 131 -35.46 44.63 -3.85
N ILE A 132 -34.98 44.71 -2.60
CA ILE A 132 -35.56 43.91 -1.50
C ILE A 132 -36.89 44.56 -1.11
N ASN A 133 -37.96 43.77 -1.11
CA ASN A 133 -39.30 44.23 -0.77
C ASN A 133 -39.94 43.33 0.30
N ASP A 134 -39.86 43.76 1.55
CA ASP A 134 -40.40 43.03 2.70
C ASP A 134 -41.91 42.78 2.63
N SER A 135 -42.66 43.71 2.04
CA SER A 135 -44.12 43.56 1.85
C SER A 135 -44.48 42.49 0.83
N LEU A 136 -43.56 42.18 -0.10
CA LEU A 136 -43.71 41.10 -1.06
C LEU A 136 -43.02 39.81 -0.61
N GLY A 137 -42.18 39.89 0.42
CA GLY A 137 -41.53 38.74 1.07
C GLY A 137 -40.21 38.30 0.44
N GLY A 138 -39.43 39.21 -0.17
CA GLY A 138 -38.09 38.89 -0.68
C GLY A 138 -37.53 39.86 -1.71
N LEU A 139 -36.55 39.40 -2.50
CA LEU A 139 -35.97 40.11 -3.63
C LEU A 139 -36.99 40.22 -4.77
N ALA A 140 -37.38 41.44 -5.13
CA ALA A 140 -38.30 41.75 -6.20
C ALA A 140 -37.56 42.20 -7.47
N ILE A 141 -37.83 41.53 -8.59
CA ILE A 141 -37.42 41.92 -9.94
C ILE A 141 -38.66 42.45 -10.66
N SER A 142 -38.70 43.76 -10.89
CA SER A 142 -39.87 44.49 -11.38
C SER A 142 -39.67 44.94 -12.82
N PRO A 143 -40.33 44.32 -13.81
CA PRO A 143 -40.38 44.90 -15.15
C PRO A 143 -41.20 46.20 -15.13
N LEU A 144 -40.75 47.23 -15.85
CA LEU A 144 -41.39 48.54 -15.90
C LEU A 144 -41.54 49.00 -17.35
N ILE A 145 -42.68 49.61 -17.65
CA ILE A 145 -42.88 50.38 -18.89
C ILE A 145 -42.19 51.72 -18.69
N GLN A 146 -40.92 51.77 -19.05
CA GLN A 146 -40.07 52.93 -18.90
C GLN A 146 -39.14 53.03 -20.10
N GLN A 147 -39.40 54.00 -20.97
CA GLN A 147 -38.53 54.27 -22.10
C GLN A 147 -37.16 54.71 -21.61
N THR A 148 -36.13 53.97 -22.03
CA THR A 148 -34.74 54.20 -21.64
C THR A 148 -33.85 54.06 -22.87
N SER A 149 -32.90 54.99 -23.02
CA SER A 149 -31.96 55.01 -24.14
C SER A 149 -30.55 54.69 -23.65
N LEU A 150 -29.81 53.89 -24.42
CA LEU A 150 -28.37 53.71 -24.32
C LEU A 150 -27.71 54.66 -25.33
N PRO A 151 -27.16 55.82 -24.90
CA PRO A 151 -26.66 56.84 -25.81
C PRO A 151 -25.48 56.35 -26.66
N ASP A 152 -24.63 55.49 -26.09
CA ASP A 152 -23.38 55.02 -26.71
C ASP A 152 -23.59 54.15 -27.96
N CYS A 153 -24.76 53.53 -28.12
CA CYS A 153 -25.11 52.72 -29.30
C CYS A 153 -26.42 53.15 -29.98
N ASN A 154 -26.98 54.29 -29.58
CA ASN A 154 -28.21 54.84 -30.17
C ASN A 154 -29.40 53.85 -30.16
N ILE A 155 -29.54 53.09 -29.08
CA ILE A 155 -30.65 52.13 -28.90
C ILE A 155 -31.59 52.67 -27.83
N THR A 156 -32.88 52.72 -28.15
CA THR A 156 -33.95 53.04 -27.20
C THR A 156 -34.89 51.86 -27.10
N LYS A 157 -35.23 51.46 -25.87
CA LYS A 157 -36.21 50.42 -25.58
C LYS A 157 -37.30 51.00 -24.69
N ASN A 158 -38.53 50.55 -24.89
CA ASN A 158 -39.70 51.08 -24.18
C ASN A 158 -39.91 50.44 -22.80
N TYR A 159 -39.12 49.41 -22.48
CA TYR A 159 -39.24 48.65 -21.25
C TYR A 159 -37.90 48.52 -20.53
N THR A 160 -37.94 48.50 -19.20
CA THR A 160 -36.81 48.14 -18.35
C THR A 160 -37.16 46.94 -17.49
N SER A 161 -36.15 46.16 -17.09
CA SER A 161 -36.34 45.04 -16.16
C SER A 161 -35.06 44.76 -15.38
N GLY A 162 -35.05 43.75 -14.52
CA GLY A 162 -33.90 43.40 -13.70
C GLY A 162 -33.31 42.04 -14.04
N ARG A 163 -31.98 41.93 -13.88
CA ARG A 163 -31.21 40.68 -13.91
C ARG A 163 -30.20 40.70 -12.77
N VAL A 164 -30.15 39.60 -12.02
CA VAL A 164 -29.29 39.43 -10.84
C VAL A 164 -28.51 38.13 -11.02
N GLN A 165 -27.21 38.17 -10.70
CA GLN A 165 -26.30 37.03 -10.77
C GLN A 165 -25.57 36.83 -9.44
N SER A 166 -25.34 35.58 -9.06
CA SER A 166 -24.51 35.27 -7.89
C SER A 166 -23.03 35.53 -8.19
N ASN A 167 -22.30 36.01 -7.17
CA ASN A 167 -20.84 36.03 -7.16
C ASN A 167 -20.23 34.68 -6.77
N TYR A 168 -21.09 33.75 -6.33
CA TYR A 168 -20.72 32.39 -6.00
C TYR A 168 -20.87 31.50 -7.21
N CYS A 169 -19.77 30.94 -7.67
CA CYS A 169 -19.72 29.92 -8.71
C CYS A 169 -19.59 28.55 -8.06
N PHE A 170 -20.45 27.61 -8.43
CA PHE A 170 -20.41 26.25 -7.88
C PHE A 170 -20.47 25.21 -8.98
N LYS A 171 -19.92 24.04 -8.67
CA LYS A 171 -19.95 22.87 -9.53
C LYS A 171 -20.50 21.71 -8.70
N TYR A 172 -21.59 21.15 -9.20
CA TYR A 172 -22.39 20.14 -8.51
C TYR A 172 -23.00 20.61 -7.17
N GLY A 173 -24.04 19.91 -6.73
CA GLY A 173 -24.76 20.23 -5.51
C GLY A 173 -26.26 20.34 -5.75
N ARG A 174 -26.99 20.82 -4.75
CA ARG A 174 -28.44 21.04 -4.83
C ARG A 174 -28.72 22.53 -4.73
N LEU A 175 -29.30 23.08 -5.78
CA LEU A 175 -29.85 24.43 -5.78
C LEU A 175 -31.34 24.35 -5.44
N GLU A 176 -31.78 25.11 -4.44
CA GLU A 176 -33.18 25.35 -4.12
C GLU A 176 -33.45 26.86 -4.24
N VAL A 177 -34.49 27.22 -4.98
CA VAL A 177 -34.95 28.61 -5.12
C VAL A 177 -36.44 28.67 -4.81
N LEU A 178 -36.79 29.43 -3.77
CA LEU A 178 -38.18 29.70 -3.40
C LEU A 178 -38.60 31.02 -4.03
N ALA A 179 -39.47 30.96 -5.03
CA ALA A 179 -39.89 32.13 -5.80
C ALA A 179 -41.35 32.07 -6.24
N LYS A 180 -41.91 33.23 -6.57
CA LYS A 180 -43.16 33.40 -7.32
C LYS A 180 -42.90 34.20 -8.59
N MET A 181 -43.58 33.83 -9.66
CA MET A 181 -43.45 34.44 -10.98
C MET A 181 -44.23 35.77 -11.06
N PRO A 182 -43.81 36.70 -11.93
CA PRO A 182 -44.56 37.92 -12.20
C PRO A 182 -45.89 37.59 -12.88
N ALA A 183 -46.91 38.42 -12.69
CA ALA A 183 -48.09 38.47 -13.56
C ALA A 183 -47.81 39.45 -14.68
N GLY A 184 -48.23 39.14 -15.91
CA GLY A 184 -48.06 40.05 -17.03
C GLY A 184 -47.83 39.35 -18.36
N VAL A 185 -48.69 39.65 -19.33
CA VAL A 185 -48.44 39.25 -20.73
C VAL A 185 -47.10 39.86 -21.17
N TYR A 186 -46.37 39.13 -22.02
CA TYR A 186 -45.04 39.47 -22.56
C TYR A 186 -43.86 39.37 -21.60
N THR A 187 -44.08 39.10 -20.32
CA THR A 187 -42.96 38.81 -19.41
C THR A 187 -42.42 37.41 -19.65
N TRP A 188 -41.11 37.26 -19.55
CA TRP A 188 -40.38 35.99 -19.64
C TRP A 188 -39.44 35.87 -18.44
N PRO A 189 -39.98 35.52 -17.25
CA PRO A 189 -39.18 35.22 -16.07
C PRO A 189 -38.35 33.94 -16.24
N ALA A 190 -37.12 33.97 -15.71
CA ALA A 190 -36.20 32.84 -15.72
C ALA A 190 -35.41 32.72 -14.40
N ILE A 191 -35.22 31.49 -13.94
CA ILE A 191 -34.24 31.10 -12.92
C ILE A 191 -33.38 30.01 -13.52
N TRP A 192 -32.08 30.26 -13.63
CA TRP A 192 -31.19 29.39 -14.39
C TRP A 192 -29.76 29.46 -13.85
N LEU A 193 -28.97 28.45 -14.22
CA LEU A 193 -27.55 28.38 -13.96
C LEU A 193 -26.80 28.72 -15.24
N GLU A 194 -26.06 29.80 -15.17
CA GLU A 194 -25.26 30.29 -16.29
C GLU A 194 -23.80 29.93 -16.05
N CYS A 195 -23.18 29.30 -17.04
CA CYS A 195 -21.80 28.88 -16.86
C CYS A 195 -20.84 30.08 -16.80
N PHE A 196 -19.89 30.02 -15.86
CA PHE A 196 -19.02 31.14 -15.55
C PHE A 196 -17.76 31.13 -16.43
N ASN A 197 -17.48 32.25 -17.10
CA ASN A 197 -16.31 32.44 -17.98
C ASN A 197 -16.16 31.38 -19.10
N CYS A 198 -17.26 30.83 -19.61
CA CYS A 198 -17.21 29.84 -20.68
C CYS A 198 -16.96 30.43 -22.07
N THR A 199 -16.35 29.61 -22.92
CA THR A 199 -16.26 29.83 -24.38
C THR A 199 -17.39 29.09 -25.09
N ASP A 200 -17.56 29.33 -26.40
CA ASP A 200 -18.61 28.65 -27.19
C ASP A 200 -18.48 27.12 -27.17
N THR A 201 -17.25 26.61 -27.00
CA THR A 201 -16.94 25.17 -26.92
C THR A 201 -17.03 24.58 -25.52
N SER A 202 -17.20 25.42 -24.48
CA SER A 202 -17.32 25.01 -23.08
C SER A 202 -18.61 25.52 -22.45
N TYR A 203 -19.57 25.96 -23.26
CA TYR A 203 -20.82 26.53 -22.79
C TYR A 203 -21.74 25.45 -22.23
N PHE A 204 -22.44 25.78 -21.16
CA PHE A 204 -23.60 25.04 -20.69
C PHE A 204 -24.54 25.96 -19.90
N GLU A 205 -25.78 25.53 -19.76
CA GLU A 205 -26.85 26.24 -19.09
C GLU A 205 -27.86 25.23 -18.52
N ILE A 206 -28.37 25.49 -17.32
CA ILE A 206 -29.35 24.63 -16.65
C ILE A 206 -30.50 25.51 -16.14
N ASP A 207 -31.68 25.36 -16.73
CA ASP A 207 -32.83 26.20 -16.43
C ASP A 207 -33.72 25.50 -15.41
N LEU A 208 -33.87 26.13 -14.24
CA LEU A 208 -34.77 25.64 -13.21
C LEU A 208 -36.20 26.00 -13.53
N ILE A 209 -36.43 27.11 -14.23
CA ILE A 209 -37.72 27.50 -14.78
C ILE A 209 -37.53 28.61 -15.80
N GLU A 210 -38.11 28.44 -16.97
CA GLU A 210 -38.42 29.49 -17.93
C GLU A 210 -39.91 29.42 -18.25
N THR A 211 -40.61 30.54 -18.15
CA THR A 211 -42.04 30.58 -18.49
C THR A 211 -42.40 31.92 -19.10
N TYR A 212 -43.56 31.97 -19.74
CA TYR A 212 -44.05 33.12 -20.47
C TYR A 212 -45.31 33.67 -19.81
N GLY A 213 -45.54 34.96 -20.02
CA GLY A 213 -46.68 35.74 -19.51
C GLY A 213 -48.06 35.09 -19.69
N THR A 214 -48.22 34.31 -20.76
CA THR A 214 -49.47 33.64 -21.16
C THR A 214 -49.60 32.23 -20.58
N ASP A 215 -48.50 31.65 -20.11
CA ASP A 215 -48.36 30.23 -19.82
C ASP A 215 -48.25 29.94 -18.32
N PHE A 216 -48.37 30.95 -17.45
CA PHE A 216 -48.22 30.80 -15.99
C PHE A 216 -49.15 29.77 -15.34
N TYR A 217 -50.32 29.53 -15.95
CA TYR A 217 -51.28 28.52 -15.50
C TYR A 217 -51.09 27.17 -16.20
N GLN A 218 -50.27 27.13 -17.26
CA GLN A 218 -49.92 25.94 -18.03
C GLN A 218 -48.54 25.38 -17.64
N GLY A 219 -47.75 26.14 -16.87
CA GLY A 219 -46.46 25.74 -16.29
C GLY A 219 -45.27 26.50 -16.88
N GLY A 220 -44.13 25.82 -16.98
CA GLY A 220 -42.92 26.36 -17.57
C GLY A 220 -41.92 25.25 -17.90
N GLU A 221 -40.86 25.61 -18.61
CA GLU A 221 -39.82 24.71 -19.10
C GLU A 221 -38.66 24.65 -18.10
N MET A 222 -38.19 23.44 -17.81
CA MET A 222 -36.92 23.19 -17.11
C MET A 222 -36.00 22.50 -18.11
N SER A 223 -34.75 22.93 -18.22
CA SER A 223 -33.90 22.53 -19.33
C SER A 223 -32.42 22.42 -19.05
N VAL A 224 -31.73 21.70 -19.94
CA VAL A 224 -30.26 21.61 -19.96
C VAL A 224 -29.74 21.85 -21.38
N PHE A 225 -28.88 22.85 -21.51
CA PHE A 225 -28.17 23.21 -22.72
C PHE A 225 -26.66 23.00 -22.55
N TYR A 226 -25.98 22.54 -23.59
CA TYR A 226 -24.51 22.37 -23.60
C TYR A 226 -23.85 22.96 -24.85
N THR A 227 -24.59 23.79 -25.60
CA THR A 227 -24.05 24.62 -26.67
C THR A 227 -24.78 25.96 -26.69
N LYS A 228 -24.10 27.05 -27.09
CA LYS A 228 -24.74 28.37 -27.26
C LYS A 228 -25.80 28.42 -28.37
N ASN A 229 -25.81 27.43 -29.25
CA ASN A 229 -26.83 27.33 -30.27
C ASN A 229 -27.98 26.46 -29.73
N HIS A 230 -29.06 27.10 -29.28
CA HIS A 230 -30.24 26.44 -28.68
C HIS A 230 -31.06 25.61 -29.70
N SER A 231 -30.48 25.25 -30.86
CA SER A 231 -31.07 24.41 -31.91
C SER A 231 -30.39 23.04 -32.06
N LEU A 232 -29.43 22.70 -31.20
CA LEU A 232 -28.73 21.41 -31.09
C LEU A 232 -28.82 20.88 -29.65
N PRO A 233 -28.58 19.57 -29.39
CA PRO A 233 -29.52 18.81 -28.57
C PRO A 233 -29.68 19.36 -27.16
N HIS A 234 -30.95 19.52 -26.81
CA HIS A 234 -31.51 20.11 -25.60
C HIS A 234 -32.41 19.06 -24.97
N ALA A 235 -32.43 18.97 -23.65
CA ALA A 235 -33.50 18.29 -22.95
C ALA A 235 -34.35 19.32 -22.22
N GLY A 236 -35.52 19.60 -22.79
CA GLY A 236 -36.55 20.43 -22.19
C GLY A 236 -37.64 19.56 -21.57
N PHE A 237 -38.05 19.89 -20.35
CA PHE A 237 -39.11 19.23 -19.62
C PHE A 237 -40.17 20.28 -19.25
N PHE A 238 -41.40 20.07 -19.72
CA PHE A 238 -42.49 20.96 -19.36
C PHE A 238 -43.14 20.54 -18.04
N LEU A 239 -43.28 21.48 -17.12
CA LEU A 239 -44.17 21.36 -15.97
C LEU A 239 -45.61 21.33 -16.51
N GLY A 240 -46.17 20.14 -16.72
CA GLY A 240 -47.37 19.95 -17.56
C GLY A 240 -48.71 20.55 -17.08
N GLN A 241 -49.67 20.60 -18.03
CA GLN A 241 -51.04 21.10 -17.89
C GLN A 241 -51.94 20.37 -16.85
N GLU A 242 -51.58 19.16 -16.41
CA GLU A 242 -52.45 18.34 -15.54
C GLU A 242 -52.45 18.76 -14.06
N ARG A 243 -51.59 19.69 -13.64
CA ARG A 243 -51.37 20.01 -12.21
C ARG A 243 -51.88 21.37 -11.73
N ASN A 244 -52.47 22.21 -12.61
CA ASN A 244 -53.11 23.50 -12.27
C ASN A 244 -52.36 24.34 -11.22
N PHE A 245 -51.09 24.69 -11.49
CA PHE A 245 -50.31 25.53 -10.59
C PHE A 245 -50.60 27.02 -10.81
N ASP A 246 -50.57 27.81 -9.73
CA ASP A 246 -50.71 29.27 -9.78
C ASP A 246 -49.35 29.91 -9.48
N LEU A 247 -48.48 29.94 -10.50
CA LEU A 247 -47.10 30.43 -10.38
C LEU A 247 -47.03 31.92 -9.99
N VAL A 248 -48.12 32.67 -10.15
CA VAL A 248 -48.19 34.11 -9.90
C VAL A 248 -48.49 34.40 -8.43
N ASN A 249 -49.50 33.74 -7.87
CA ASN A 249 -49.98 34.07 -6.52
C ASN A 249 -49.33 33.23 -5.42
N SER A 250 -48.62 32.15 -5.77
CA SER A 250 -48.02 31.22 -4.80
C SER A 250 -46.51 31.13 -4.96
N PHE A 251 -45.81 30.98 -3.84
CA PHE A 251 -44.39 30.64 -3.84
C PHE A 251 -44.20 29.15 -4.06
N TYR A 252 -43.29 28.79 -4.96
CA TYR A 252 -42.90 27.42 -5.22
C TYR A 252 -41.40 27.24 -5.07
N ASN A 253 -41.00 26.04 -4.64
CA ASN A 253 -39.60 25.65 -4.56
C ASN A 253 -39.17 24.99 -5.88
N TYR A 254 -38.26 25.65 -6.60
CA TYR A 254 -37.61 25.15 -7.80
C TYR A 254 -36.27 24.54 -7.38
N THR A 255 -36.05 23.27 -7.71
CA THR A 255 -34.85 22.56 -7.26
C THR A 255 -34.15 21.86 -8.41
N ALA A 256 -32.83 22.03 -8.49
CA ALA A 256 -31.95 21.24 -9.34
C ALA A 256 -30.90 20.53 -8.49
N ILE A 257 -30.80 19.21 -8.63
CA ILE A 257 -29.69 18.40 -8.12
C ILE A 257 -28.76 18.15 -9.29
N TRP A 258 -27.60 18.80 -9.27
CA TRP A 258 -26.58 18.66 -10.29
C TRP A 258 -25.44 17.81 -9.74
N ILE A 259 -25.17 16.68 -10.38
CA ILE A 259 -24.07 15.77 -10.04
C ILE A 259 -23.30 15.44 -11.32
N PRO A 260 -22.08 14.85 -11.24
CA PRO A 260 -21.36 14.44 -12.44
C PRO A 260 -22.24 13.55 -13.33
N GLY A 261 -22.40 13.92 -14.59
CA GLY A 261 -23.17 13.15 -15.57
C GLY A 261 -24.70 13.23 -15.49
N SER A 262 -25.31 13.88 -14.49
CA SER A 262 -26.77 14.07 -14.47
C SER A 262 -27.27 15.34 -13.75
N VAL A 263 -28.43 15.83 -14.20
CA VAL A 263 -29.21 16.89 -13.53
C VAL A 263 -30.61 16.36 -13.23
N THR A 264 -31.05 16.46 -11.99
CA THR A 264 -32.41 16.09 -11.58
C THR A 264 -33.19 17.29 -11.12
N PHE A 265 -34.37 17.47 -11.69
CA PHE A 265 -35.26 18.59 -11.43
C PHE A 265 -36.41 18.19 -10.52
N TYR A 266 -36.68 19.01 -9.50
CA TYR A 266 -37.85 18.91 -8.66
C TYR A 266 -38.61 20.24 -8.65
N PHE A 267 -39.93 20.15 -8.59
CA PHE A 267 -40.84 21.26 -8.39
C PHE A 267 -41.70 20.98 -7.17
N ASN A 268 -41.59 21.85 -6.16
CA ASN A 268 -42.23 21.67 -4.85
C ASN A 268 -42.02 20.26 -4.27
N GLU A 269 -40.75 19.82 -4.24
CA GLU A 269 -40.29 18.50 -3.79
C GLU A 269 -40.80 17.30 -4.62
N THR A 270 -41.59 17.54 -5.66
CA THR A 270 -42.03 16.51 -6.59
C THR A 270 -41.03 16.37 -7.73
N LEU A 271 -40.56 15.14 -7.99
CA LEU A 271 -39.67 14.86 -9.12
C LEU A 271 -40.36 15.25 -10.43
N VAL A 272 -39.68 16.07 -11.24
CA VAL A 272 -40.13 16.46 -12.58
C VAL A 272 -39.46 15.56 -13.61
N SER A 273 -38.12 15.53 -13.62
CA SER A 273 -37.34 14.71 -14.54
C SER A 273 -35.89 14.56 -14.07
N THR A 274 -35.22 13.52 -14.54
CA THR A 274 -33.76 13.36 -14.45
C THR A 274 -33.18 13.34 -15.85
N TYR A 275 -32.26 14.26 -16.14
CA TYR A 275 -31.49 14.29 -17.35
C TYR A 275 -30.11 13.68 -17.13
N ASP A 276 -29.89 12.48 -17.69
CA ASP A 276 -28.59 11.82 -17.72
C ASP A 276 -27.85 12.21 -18.99
N TYR A 277 -26.78 12.98 -18.83
CA TYR A 277 -25.92 13.46 -19.92
C TYR A 277 -24.57 12.74 -19.98
N SER A 278 -24.35 11.74 -19.12
CA SER A 278 -23.08 10.99 -19.03
C SER A 278 -22.67 10.30 -20.34
N SER A 279 -23.64 9.95 -21.17
CA SER A 279 -23.44 9.24 -22.43
C SER A 279 -23.58 10.12 -23.68
N ILE A 280 -23.86 11.41 -23.51
CA ILE A 280 -24.18 12.34 -24.61
C ILE A 280 -22.90 13.04 -25.10
N PRO A 281 -22.46 12.81 -26.35
CA PRO A 281 -21.25 13.44 -26.88
C PRO A 281 -21.39 14.98 -26.94
N GLY A 282 -20.44 15.69 -26.31
CA GLY A 282 -20.43 17.15 -26.24
C GLY A 282 -21.14 17.74 -25.01
N ALA A 283 -21.87 16.95 -24.23
CA ALA A 283 -22.49 17.38 -22.98
C ALA A 283 -21.54 17.35 -21.77
N ASN A 284 -20.30 16.89 -21.97
CA ASN A 284 -19.23 16.90 -20.96
C ASN A 284 -18.80 18.33 -20.56
N THR A 285 -19.24 19.37 -21.28
CA THR A 285 -19.01 20.77 -20.90
C THR A 285 -19.62 21.10 -19.54
N LEU A 286 -20.72 20.44 -19.16
CA LEU A 286 -21.29 20.53 -17.81
C LEU A 286 -20.29 20.03 -16.75
N ASP A 287 -19.46 19.04 -17.06
CA ASP A 287 -18.47 18.52 -16.12
C ASP A 287 -17.14 19.30 -16.16
N ASP A 288 -16.99 20.32 -17.01
CA ASP A 288 -15.73 21.05 -17.19
C ASP A 288 -15.67 22.39 -16.43
N GLY A 289 -16.83 22.98 -16.10
CA GLY A 289 -16.92 24.33 -15.50
C GLY A 289 -17.75 24.41 -14.21
N CYS A 290 -17.87 25.62 -13.67
CA CYS A 290 -18.82 25.95 -12.60
C CYS A 290 -19.86 26.95 -13.15
N ALA A 291 -21.01 27.05 -12.50
CA ALA A 291 -22.09 27.96 -12.87
C ALA A 291 -22.45 28.92 -11.74
N VAL A 292 -22.97 30.09 -12.12
CA VAL A 292 -23.57 31.08 -11.23
C VAL A 292 -25.09 31.02 -11.34
N VAL A 293 -25.79 31.38 -10.25
CA VAL A 293 -27.25 31.48 -10.24
C VAL A 293 -27.65 32.80 -10.88
N THR A 294 -28.44 32.73 -11.95
CA THR A 294 -28.99 33.88 -12.67
C THR A 294 -30.51 33.92 -12.52
N MET A 295 -31.04 35.10 -12.21
CA MET A 295 -32.47 35.36 -12.08
C MET A 295 -32.83 36.64 -12.82
N ASN A 296 -33.83 36.60 -13.70
CA ASN A 296 -34.25 37.76 -14.47
C ASN A 296 -35.72 37.69 -14.89
N VAL A 297 -36.25 38.85 -15.30
CA VAL A 297 -37.52 38.92 -16.03
C VAL A 297 -37.22 39.58 -17.37
N ALA A 298 -37.17 38.80 -18.45
CA ALA A 298 -37.06 39.36 -19.80
C ALA A 298 -38.44 39.84 -20.30
N ILE A 299 -38.45 40.62 -21.37
CA ILE A 299 -39.67 41.03 -22.08
C ILE A 299 -39.53 40.59 -23.54
N GLU A 300 -40.52 39.86 -24.02
CA GLU A 300 -40.49 39.27 -25.35
C GLU A 300 -40.38 40.31 -26.48
N GLY A 301 -39.55 39.99 -27.49
CA GLY A 301 -39.45 40.71 -28.76
C GLY A 301 -40.70 40.56 -29.64
N THR A 302 -41.27 39.35 -29.63
CA THR A 302 -42.47 38.94 -30.36
C THR A 302 -43.10 37.80 -29.54
N ALA A 303 -44.36 37.92 -29.14
CA ALA A 303 -45.04 36.86 -28.41
C ALA A 303 -45.29 35.62 -29.28
N ARG A 304 -45.49 34.46 -28.64
CA ARG A 304 -45.79 33.18 -29.31
C ARG A 304 -47.07 33.20 -30.16
N ASP A 305 -47.97 34.16 -29.93
CA ASP A 305 -49.18 34.40 -30.73
C ASP A 305 -48.96 35.30 -31.96
N GLY A 306 -47.71 35.73 -32.20
CA GLY A 306 -47.33 36.62 -33.30
C GLY A 306 -47.62 38.11 -33.03
N GLN A 307 -48.10 38.47 -31.84
CA GLN A 307 -48.29 39.87 -31.45
C GLN A 307 -47.00 40.43 -30.84
N VAL A 308 -46.59 41.61 -31.29
CA VAL A 308 -45.51 42.38 -30.68
C VAL A 308 -46.15 43.25 -29.60
N PRO A 309 -45.53 43.43 -28.41
CA PRO A 309 -45.97 44.44 -27.46
C PRO A 309 -45.99 45.79 -28.19
N SER A 310 -47.15 46.32 -28.54
CA SER A 310 -47.23 47.53 -29.35
C SER A 310 -46.67 48.71 -28.57
N ASP A 311 -46.00 49.63 -29.26
CA ASP A 311 -45.48 50.87 -28.69
C ASP A 311 -46.60 51.77 -28.06
N ASP A 312 -47.87 51.41 -28.26
CA ASP A 312 -49.06 52.08 -27.72
C ASP A 312 -49.50 51.60 -26.31
N LEU A 313 -48.78 50.67 -25.67
CA LEU A 313 -49.06 50.20 -24.29
C LEU A 313 -48.75 51.24 -23.18
N LEU A 314 -48.44 52.49 -23.54
CA LEU A 314 -48.32 53.63 -22.63
C LEU A 314 -49.69 54.21 -22.19
N ALA A 315 -50.80 53.65 -22.68
CA ALA A 315 -52.17 54.06 -22.32
C ALA A 315 -52.73 53.28 -21.11
N ALA A 316 -53.75 53.86 -20.47
CA ALA A 316 -54.32 53.53 -19.15
C ALA A 316 -54.79 52.07 -18.88
N ASP A 317 -54.60 51.16 -19.84
CA ASP A 317 -54.98 49.74 -19.79
C ASP A 317 -53.75 48.80 -19.84
N ALA A 318 -52.55 49.31 -19.50
CA ALA A 318 -51.33 48.51 -19.44
C ALA A 318 -51.53 47.26 -18.57
N PRO A 319 -51.09 46.06 -19.01
CA PRO A 319 -51.16 44.85 -18.19
C PRO A 319 -50.48 45.14 -16.85
N SER A 320 -51.16 44.84 -15.74
CA SER A 320 -50.63 45.07 -14.40
C SER A 320 -49.45 44.12 -14.16
N TRP A 321 -48.28 44.51 -14.61
CA TRP A 321 -47.05 43.78 -14.36
C TRP A 321 -46.79 43.76 -12.87
N THR A 322 -46.68 42.57 -12.31
CA THR A 322 -46.22 42.38 -10.93
C THR A 322 -44.75 41.93 -10.96
N PRO A 323 -43.99 42.16 -9.88
CA PRO A 323 -42.62 41.68 -9.82
C PRO A 323 -42.56 40.16 -9.69
N MET A 324 -41.48 39.57 -10.22
CA MET A 324 -40.99 38.28 -9.78
C MET A 324 -40.42 38.44 -8.38
N VAL A 325 -40.75 37.55 -7.45
CA VAL A 325 -40.26 37.68 -6.07
C VAL A 325 -39.56 36.40 -5.65
N ILE A 326 -38.33 36.55 -5.19
CA ILE A 326 -37.47 35.47 -4.73
C ILE A 326 -37.31 35.61 -3.22
N GLN A 327 -37.87 34.66 -2.49
CA GLN A 327 -37.80 34.63 -1.04
C GLN A 327 -36.51 33.99 -0.54
N SER A 328 -35.98 32.97 -1.24
CA SER A 328 -34.67 32.44 -0.88
C SER A 328 -33.97 31.71 -2.00
N VAL A 329 -32.64 31.72 -1.95
CA VAL A 329 -31.76 30.86 -2.74
C VAL A 329 -30.88 30.08 -1.78
N LYS A 330 -30.74 28.77 -2.00
CA LYS A 330 -29.86 27.90 -1.21
C LYS A 330 -29.12 26.93 -2.12
N VAL A 331 -27.81 26.86 -1.98
CA VAL A 331 -26.92 25.92 -2.65
C VAL A 331 -26.28 25.03 -1.58
N PHE A 332 -26.49 23.73 -1.70
CA PHE A 332 -26.00 22.72 -0.77
C PHE A 332 -24.87 21.86 -1.37
N ASP A 333 -24.00 21.38 -0.49
CA ASP A 333 -22.77 20.66 -0.83
C ASP A 333 -23.00 19.37 -1.64
N PRO A 334 -22.30 19.18 -2.78
CA PRO A 334 -22.35 17.94 -3.55
C PRO A 334 -22.01 16.68 -2.76
N GLU A 335 -21.06 16.68 -1.81
CA GLU A 335 -20.61 15.46 -1.12
C GLU A 335 -21.73 14.75 -0.36
N THR A 336 -22.61 15.52 0.29
CA THR A 336 -23.82 14.99 0.96
C THR A 336 -24.84 14.41 -0.01
N ILE A 337 -24.94 14.96 -1.22
CA ILE A 337 -25.97 14.60 -2.20
C ILE A 337 -25.50 13.47 -3.10
N THR A 338 -24.23 13.46 -3.51
CA THR A 338 -23.59 12.35 -4.21
C THR A 338 -23.46 11.14 -3.30
N CYS A 339 -23.18 11.29 -2.00
CA CYS A 339 -23.22 10.15 -1.07
C CYS A 339 -24.60 9.50 -1.03
N VAL A 340 -25.68 10.29 -0.93
CA VAL A 340 -27.03 9.75 -0.81
C VAL A 340 -27.58 9.19 -2.12
N ALA A 341 -27.32 9.85 -3.25
CA ALA A 341 -27.72 9.36 -4.58
C ALA A 341 -27.02 8.04 -4.94
N TRP A 342 -25.84 7.77 -4.37
CA TRP A 342 -25.05 6.56 -4.59
C TRP A 342 -25.17 5.53 -3.44
N GLY A 343 -26.09 5.73 -2.49
CA GLY A 343 -26.41 4.74 -1.45
C GLY A 343 -25.40 4.66 -0.29
N CYS A 344 -24.66 5.72 -0.01
CA CYS A 344 -23.81 5.81 1.18
C CYS A 344 -24.65 6.19 2.41
N GLU A 345 -24.49 5.48 3.52
CA GLU A 345 -25.15 5.80 4.80
C GLU A 345 -24.73 7.19 5.29
N THR A 346 -25.70 8.08 5.49
CA THR A 346 -25.47 9.43 6.02
C THR A 346 -25.24 9.36 7.52
N HIS A 347 -24.00 9.54 7.96
CA HIS A 347 -23.70 9.88 9.34
C HIS A 347 -24.00 11.38 9.57
N ASP A 348 -24.84 11.69 10.57
CA ASP A 348 -25.13 13.05 11.03
C ASP A 348 -23.83 13.84 11.30
N GLU A 349 -23.59 14.90 10.53
CA GLU A 349 -22.43 15.79 10.69
C GLU A 349 -22.76 16.93 11.67
N GLY A 350 -22.40 16.73 12.92
CA GLY A 350 -21.76 17.81 13.67
C GLY A 350 -20.26 17.74 13.43
N ASN A 351 -19.75 18.61 12.53
CA ASN A 351 -18.33 18.91 12.27
C ASN A 351 -17.50 17.86 11.49
N PRO A 352 -17.12 18.09 10.21
CA PRO A 352 -16.16 17.27 9.49
C PRO A 352 -14.74 17.81 9.73
N ALA A 353 -14.31 17.82 10.98
CA ALA A 353 -12.95 17.40 11.27
C ALA A 353 -13.00 15.87 11.24
N LEU A 354 -12.50 15.25 10.17
CA LEU A 354 -11.96 13.88 10.16
C LEU A 354 -12.61 12.95 11.21
N ARG A 355 -13.82 12.43 10.96
CA ARG A 355 -14.28 11.22 11.66
C ARG A 355 -13.68 9.96 11.02
N ILE A 356 -12.35 9.99 10.84
CA ILE A 356 -11.53 8.84 11.19
C ILE A 356 -11.45 8.92 12.72
N ASP A 357 -12.50 8.59 13.46
CA ASP A 357 -12.40 8.47 14.94
C ASP A 357 -12.81 7.08 15.43
N GLU A 358 -13.23 6.17 14.55
CA GLU A 358 -13.48 4.77 14.94
C GLU A 358 -12.67 3.71 14.17
N GLU A 359 -11.91 4.08 13.12
CA GLU A 359 -10.88 3.20 12.52
C GLU A 359 -9.43 3.68 12.74
N ILE A 360 -9.25 4.68 13.62
CA ILE A 360 -7.97 4.98 14.27
C ILE A 360 -7.36 3.83 15.11
N PRO A 361 -8.10 2.83 15.65
CA PRO A 361 -7.52 1.94 16.62
C PRO A 361 -6.36 1.10 16.11
N VAL A 362 -6.25 0.69 14.84
CA VAL A 362 -5.20 -0.29 14.51
C VAL A 362 -3.83 0.33 14.35
N ALA A 363 -3.66 1.40 13.57
CA ALA A 363 -2.35 2.03 13.39
C ALA A 363 -1.91 2.81 14.64
N VAL A 364 -2.84 3.50 15.30
CA VAL A 364 -2.58 4.19 16.58
C VAL A 364 -2.51 3.20 17.73
N ALA A 365 -3.30 2.12 17.81
CA ALA A 365 -3.08 1.09 18.84
C ALA A 365 -1.90 0.18 18.53
N VAL A 366 -1.44 -0.02 17.28
CA VAL A 366 -0.14 -0.65 17.00
C VAL A 366 0.98 0.28 17.42
N SER A 367 0.88 1.58 17.14
CA SER A 367 1.86 2.58 17.59
C SER A 367 1.87 2.75 19.11
N LEU A 368 0.70 2.74 19.77
CA LEU A 368 0.53 2.74 21.22
C LEU A 368 0.88 1.38 21.82
N PHE A 369 0.69 0.26 21.15
CA PHE A 369 1.13 -1.07 21.58
C PHE A 369 2.65 -1.17 21.50
N LEU A 370 3.27 -0.63 20.45
CA LEU A 370 4.72 -0.49 20.35
C LEU A 370 5.25 0.48 21.43
N LEU A 371 4.54 1.58 21.71
CA LEU A 371 4.83 2.48 22.82
C LEU A 371 4.65 1.78 24.18
N VAL A 372 3.64 0.93 24.34
CA VAL A 372 3.39 0.11 25.54
C VAL A 372 4.45 -0.97 25.67
N LEU A 373 4.96 -1.56 24.58
CA LEU A 373 6.11 -2.48 24.62
C LEU A 373 7.40 -1.74 25.01
N VAL A 374 7.58 -0.50 24.55
CA VAL A 374 8.67 0.39 24.97
C VAL A 374 8.52 0.72 26.46
N VAL A 375 7.32 1.08 26.91
CA VAL A 375 6.99 1.41 28.32
C VAL A 375 7.04 0.18 29.22
N MET A 376 6.63 -0.99 28.76
CA MET A 376 6.76 -2.27 29.47
C MET A 376 8.23 -2.72 29.52
N GLY A 377 9.02 -2.41 28.50
CA GLY A 377 10.47 -2.51 28.50
C GLY A 377 11.09 -1.60 29.58
N LEU A 378 10.61 -0.36 29.70
CA LEU A 378 10.99 0.59 30.75
C LEU A 378 10.51 0.12 32.14
N ALA A 379 9.32 -0.48 32.26
CA ALA A 379 8.75 -0.96 33.52
C ALA A 379 9.41 -2.24 34.04
N ARG A 380 10.15 -2.97 33.20
CA ARG A 380 11.00 -4.10 33.62
C ARG A 380 12.33 -3.65 34.24
N CYS A 381 12.63 -2.36 34.28
CA CYS A 381 13.82 -1.82 34.93
C CYS A 381 13.63 -1.81 36.46
N LYS A 382 14.17 -2.81 37.16
CA LYS A 382 14.10 -2.97 38.62
C LYS A 382 15.04 -2.05 39.42
N THR A 383 15.50 -0.93 38.85
CA THR A 383 16.55 -0.09 39.45
C THR A 383 16.19 1.40 39.36
N ARG A 384 16.62 2.19 40.38
CA ARG A 384 16.39 3.65 40.45
C ARG A 384 16.83 4.32 39.14
N LEU A 385 15.89 4.97 38.45
CA LEU A 385 16.11 5.68 37.19
C LEU A 385 17.11 6.84 37.38
N THR A 386 18.20 6.84 36.63
CA THR A 386 19.19 7.93 36.56
C THR A 386 18.78 8.97 35.50
N LEU A 387 19.36 10.19 35.54
CA LEU A 387 19.20 11.21 34.47
C LEU A 387 19.52 10.67 33.07
N LEU A 388 20.45 9.72 33.01
CA LEU A 388 20.84 9.02 31.80
C LEU A 388 19.70 8.12 31.28
N ASP A 389 18.91 7.51 32.17
CA ASP A 389 17.74 6.69 31.81
C ASP A 389 16.57 7.51 31.26
N VAL A 390 16.40 8.73 31.76
CA VAL A 390 15.44 9.71 31.21
C VAL A 390 15.88 10.16 29.81
N GLY A 391 17.16 10.47 29.61
CA GLY A 391 17.70 10.82 28.30
C GLY A 391 17.58 9.68 27.27
N ARG A 392 17.63 8.43 27.72
CA ARG A 392 17.49 7.23 26.88
C ARG A 392 16.06 6.97 26.44
N ALA A 393 15.09 7.10 27.36
CA ALA A 393 13.68 7.02 27.01
C ALA A 393 13.31 8.14 26.03
N ALA A 394 13.80 9.36 26.27
CA ALA A 394 13.62 10.49 25.36
C ALA A 394 14.20 10.20 23.96
N TRP A 395 15.44 9.70 23.86
CA TRP A 395 16.06 9.38 22.57
C TRP A 395 15.28 8.34 21.76
N THR A 396 14.89 7.23 22.40
CA THR A 396 14.11 6.17 21.74
C THR A 396 12.73 6.67 21.32
N THR A 397 12.05 7.45 22.15
CA THR A 397 10.77 8.08 21.81
C THR A 397 10.92 9.08 20.66
N ILE A 398 11.98 9.89 20.64
CA ILE A 398 12.28 10.81 19.52
C ILE A 398 12.47 10.03 18.22
N MET A 399 13.18 8.90 18.22
CA MET A 399 13.38 8.10 17.01
C MET A 399 12.09 7.47 16.48
N ILE A 400 11.25 6.92 17.38
CA ILE A 400 9.94 6.37 17.00
C ILE A 400 9.02 7.46 16.46
N VAL A 401 8.97 8.61 17.15
CA VAL A 401 8.18 9.77 16.72
C VAL A 401 8.69 10.31 15.39
N ALA A 402 10.01 10.41 15.17
CA ALA A 402 10.56 10.86 13.88
C ALA A 402 10.29 9.90 12.71
N LEU A 403 10.11 8.61 12.99
CA LEU A 403 9.72 7.58 12.00
C LEU A 403 8.22 7.61 11.68
N LEU A 404 7.38 7.88 12.68
CA LEU A 404 5.93 7.95 12.52
C LEU A 404 5.47 9.35 12.07
N ALA A 405 6.22 10.40 12.36
CA ALA A 405 5.87 11.78 12.04
C ALA A 405 5.66 12.01 10.55
N PRO A 406 6.47 11.51 9.60
CA PRO A 406 6.17 11.62 8.18
C PRO A 406 4.84 10.96 7.80
N ALA A 407 4.54 9.78 8.35
CA ALA A 407 3.26 9.11 8.11
C ALA A 407 2.10 9.91 8.72
N ILE A 408 2.27 10.46 9.93
CA ILE A 408 1.26 11.29 10.60
C ILE A 408 1.03 12.61 9.85
N ILE A 409 2.10 13.30 9.45
CA ILE A 409 2.05 14.58 8.74
C ILE A 409 1.42 14.41 7.35
N GLY A 410 1.84 13.39 6.59
CA GLY A 410 1.30 13.15 5.26
C GLY A 410 -0.16 12.73 5.30
N TYR A 411 -0.58 12.00 6.34
CA TYR A 411 -1.93 11.44 6.44
C TYR A 411 -2.92 12.35 7.16
N PHE A 412 -2.59 12.85 8.35
CA PHE A 412 -3.51 13.66 9.17
C PHE A 412 -3.51 15.14 8.79
N LEU A 413 -2.39 15.66 8.30
CA LEU A 413 -2.29 17.06 7.88
C LEU A 413 -2.48 17.23 6.37
N HIS A 414 -2.75 16.13 5.65
CA HIS A 414 -2.90 16.07 4.18
C HIS A 414 -1.79 16.83 3.44
N TRP A 415 -0.58 16.83 4.00
CA TRP A 415 0.51 17.59 3.42
C TRP A 415 1.21 16.78 2.33
N GLU A 416 0.90 17.12 1.08
CA GLU A 416 1.53 16.57 -0.10
C GLU A 416 2.70 17.48 -0.53
N VAL A 417 3.89 16.92 -0.70
CA VAL A 417 5.08 17.72 -1.06
C VAL A 417 5.05 18.12 -2.53
N VAL A 418 4.56 17.21 -3.39
CA VAL A 418 4.27 17.48 -4.81
C VAL A 418 3.05 16.66 -5.19
N ALA A 419 2.05 17.29 -5.80
CA ALA A 419 0.87 16.63 -6.35
C ALA A 419 0.65 17.07 -7.81
N ARG A 420 0.50 16.12 -8.72
CA ARG A 420 0.14 16.35 -10.14
C ARG A 420 -0.77 15.23 -10.63
N GLY A 421 -2.06 15.52 -10.76
CA GLY A 421 -3.06 14.52 -11.16
C GLY A 421 -3.06 13.34 -10.19
N VAL A 422 -2.91 12.11 -10.70
CA VAL A 422 -2.86 10.88 -9.89
C VAL A 422 -1.52 10.63 -9.17
N TYR A 423 -0.51 11.49 -9.38
CA TYR A 423 0.81 11.33 -8.76
C TYR A 423 1.01 12.29 -7.60
N ALA A 424 1.24 11.75 -6.41
CA ALA A 424 1.63 12.51 -5.23
C ALA A 424 2.95 11.96 -4.63
N LEU A 425 3.89 12.85 -4.33
CA LEU A 425 5.03 12.55 -3.48
C LEU A 425 4.71 12.98 -2.05
N GLY A 426 4.24 12.00 -1.26
CA GLY A 426 4.01 12.18 0.16
C GLY A 426 5.32 12.25 0.97
N THR A 427 5.23 12.83 2.16
CA THR A 427 6.30 12.88 3.19
C THR A 427 6.92 11.50 3.47
N TYR A 428 6.12 10.43 3.48
CA TYR A 428 6.60 9.06 3.68
C TYR A 428 7.45 8.53 2.51
N GLY A 429 7.11 8.92 1.27
CA GLY A 429 7.89 8.58 0.08
C GLY A 429 9.29 9.19 0.14
N ILE A 430 9.38 10.48 0.50
CA ILE A 430 10.65 11.19 0.72
C ILE A 430 11.48 10.52 1.81
N PHE A 431 10.83 10.19 2.93
CA PHE A 431 11.49 9.53 4.04
C PHE A 431 12.10 8.18 3.63
N THR A 432 11.35 7.37 2.89
CA THR A 432 11.83 6.07 2.38
C THR A 432 13.00 6.27 1.40
N MET A 433 12.91 7.23 0.48
CA MET A 433 14.00 7.56 -0.45
C MET A 433 15.26 8.04 0.29
N ALA A 434 15.11 8.83 1.35
CA ALA A 434 16.22 9.28 2.19
C ALA A 434 16.90 8.11 2.90
N HIS A 435 16.12 7.18 3.51
CA HIS A 435 16.64 5.97 4.13
C HIS A 435 17.57 5.20 3.17
N TYR A 436 17.10 4.93 1.95
CA TYR A 436 17.87 4.17 0.97
C TYR A 436 19.07 4.94 0.39
N SER A 437 18.94 6.25 0.23
CA SER A 437 20.04 7.13 -0.20
C SER A 437 21.17 7.14 0.83
N ILE A 438 20.83 7.21 2.12
CA ILE A 438 21.80 7.11 3.21
C ILE A 438 22.48 5.73 3.23
N GLN A 439 21.72 4.64 3.03
CA GLN A 439 22.31 3.30 2.93
C GLN A 439 23.33 3.21 1.79
N ILE A 440 22.97 3.68 0.60
CA ILE A 440 23.87 3.69 -0.58
C ILE A 440 25.11 4.53 -0.30
N LEU A 441 24.95 5.73 0.28
CA LEU A 441 26.06 6.60 0.64
C LEU A 441 27.00 5.91 1.65
N CYS A 442 26.45 5.28 2.70
CA CYS A 442 27.24 4.55 3.69
C CYS A 442 28.04 3.41 3.05
N VAL A 443 27.45 2.68 2.09
CA VAL A 443 28.14 1.61 1.35
C VAL A 443 29.31 2.18 0.54
N ILE A 444 29.10 3.29 -0.18
CA ILE A 444 30.16 3.95 -0.96
C ILE A 444 31.29 4.40 -0.02
N LEU A 445 30.95 5.07 1.07
CA LEU A 445 31.93 5.56 2.05
C LEU A 445 32.69 4.40 2.71
N GLU A 446 32.03 3.29 3.00
CA GLU A 446 32.67 2.10 3.55
C GLU A 446 33.64 1.47 2.54
N LYS A 447 33.28 1.37 1.25
CA LYS A 447 34.21 0.91 0.21
C LYS A 447 35.44 1.80 0.11
N VAL A 448 35.25 3.13 0.14
CA VAL A 448 36.37 4.09 0.15
C VAL A 448 37.24 3.91 1.40
N ARG A 449 36.62 3.74 2.57
CA ARG A 449 37.33 3.50 3.84
C ARG A 449 38.17 2.24 3.78
N ARG A 450 37.62 1.15 3.24
CA ARG A 450 38.30 -0.14 3.11
C ARG A 450 39.43 -0.10 2.07
N ALA A 451 39.21 0.53 0.92
CA ALA A 451 40.25 0.74 -0.08
C ALA A 451 41.43 1.56 0.47
N ARG A 452 41.16 2.61 1.27
CA ARG A 452 42.20 3.39 1.95
C ARG A 452 42.97 2.56 2.97
N ARG A 453 42.29 1.73 3.77
CA ARG A 453 42.93 0.82 4.73
C ARG A 453 43.81 -0.21 4.02
N SER A 454 43.30 -0.84 2.97
CA SER A 454 44.06 -1.81 2.17
C SER A 454 45.32 -1.18 1.58
N LYS A 455 45.22 0.03 1.01
CA LYS A 455 46.39 0.77 0.49
C LYS A 455 47.38 1.16 1.59
N ALA A 456 46.89 1.53 2.78
CA ALA A 456 47.74 1.81 3.93
C ALA A 456 48.51 0.57 4.40
N LEU A 457 47.88 -0.62 4.40
CA LEU A 457 48.56 -1.88 4.68
C LEU A 457 49.65 -2.19 3.65
N GLN A 458 49.36 -1.99 2.36
CA GLN A 458 50.32 -2.24 1.28
C GLN A 458 51.53 -1.29 1.30
N THR A 459 51.42 -0.15 1.97
CA THR A 459 52.49 0.88 2.02
C THR A 459 53.30 0.85 3.32
N GLN A 460 52.92 0.01 4.30
CA GLN A 460 53.76 -0.21 5.47
C GLN A 460 55.05 -0.94 5.08
N PRO A 461 56.23 -0.52 5.60
CA PRO A 461 57.48 -1.23 5.35
C PRO A 461 57.32 -2.67 5.82
N ALA A 462 57.73 -3.64 4.99
CA ALA A 462 57.67 -5.05 5.32
C ALA A 462 58.47 -5.31 6.60
N SER A 463 57.78 -5.38 7.75
CA SER A 463 58.38 -5.93 8.97
C SER A 463 58.53 -7.43 8.80
N ASP A 464 59.51 -8.01 9.49
CA ASP A 464 59.69 -9.47 9.56
C ASP A 464 58.38 -10.15 9.97
N THR A 465 57.84 -10.95 9.05
CA THR A 465 56.58 -11.73 9.14
C THR A 465 55.31 -10.95 9.50
N PRO A 466 54.25 -10.95 8.63
CA PRO A 466 52.97 -10.35 8.98
C PRO A 466 52.36 -11.06 10.21
N LYS A 467 51.95 -10.28 11.21
CA LYS A 467 51.29 -10.79 12.42
C LYS A 467 50.00 -11.51 12.02
N LYS A 468 49.89 -12.79 12.38
CA LYS A 468 48.69 -13.61 12.17
C LYS A 468 47.92 -13.78 13.48
N LEU A 469 46.60 -13.62 13.40
CA LEU A 469 45.70 -13.87 14.52
C LEU A 469 45.59 -15.38 14.71
N THR A 470 45.82 -15.86 15.93
CA THR A 470 45.64 -17.28 16.22
C THR A 470 44.15 -17.56 16.42
N THR A 471 43.58 -18.46 15.62
CA THR A 471 42.13 -18.72 15.60
C THR A 471 41.79 -20.14 16.04
N ALA A 472 40.52 -20.37 16.37
CA ALA A 472 39.89 -21.68 16.40
C ALA A 472 38.62 -21.66 15.53
N ILE A 473 38.19 -22.83 15.03
CA ILE A 473 36.94 -22.98 14.28
C ILE A 473 35.99 -23.86 15.10
N SER A 474 34.75 -23.40 15.27
CA SER A 474 33.65 -24.11 15.92
C SER A 474 32.60 -24.47 14.88
N ASN A 475 32.27 -25.75 14.78
CA ASN A 475 31.19 -26.26 13.93
C ASN A 475 30.18 -27.04 14.76
N ALA A 476 28.92 -26.60 14.74
CA ALA A 476 27.82 -27.31 15.41
C ALA A 476 27.08 -28.17 14.39
N VAL A 477 26.90 -29.47 14.70
CA VAL A 477 26.28 -30.45 13.78
C VAL A 477 25.16 -31.21 14.47
N TYR A 478 24.08 -31.49 13.74
CA TYR A 478 22.98 -32.33 14.22
C TYR A 478 22.28 -33.04 13.05
N ARG A 479 22.48 -34.37 12.95
CA ARG A 479 21.87 -35.23 11.92
C ARG A 479 21.98 -34.69 10.50
N GLU A 480 23.12 -34.09 10.18
CA GLU A 480 23.39 -33.50 8.88
C GLU A 480 23.52 -34.59 7.81
N ASP A 481 23.18 -34.27 6.57
CA ASP A 481 23.47 -35.16 5.45
C ASP A 481 24.99 -35.43 5.38
N PRO A 482 25.44 -36.70 5.28
CA PRO A 482 26.86 -37.04 5.29
C PRO A 482 27.67 -36.36 4.18
N SER A 483 27.07 -36.11 3.02
CA SER A 483 27.77 -35.50 1.88
C SER A 483 27.95 -33.98 2.08
N LEU A 484 26.92 -33.29 2.57
CA LEU A 484 27.00 -31.87 2.91
C LEU A 484 27.97 -31.64 4.06
N PHE A 485 27.90 -32.49 5.09
CA PHE A 485 28.80 -32.39 6.24
C PHE A 485 30.26 -32.65 5.85
N ARG A 486 30.52 -33.67 5.02
CA ARG A 486 31.87 -33.93 4.49
C ARG A 486 32.40 -32.73 3.71
N ALA A 487 31.62 -32.15 2.80
CA ALA A 487 32.02 -30.99 2.02
C ALA A 487 32.33 -29.76 2.91
N CYS A 488 31.54 -29.57 3.97
CA CYS A 488 31.82 -28.56 5.00
C CYS A 488 33.20 -28.81 5.64
N LEU A 489 33.44 -30.01 6.18
CA LEU A 489 34.70 -30.35 6.85
C LEU A 489 35.92 -30.25 5.92
N GLU A 490 35.79 -30.67 4.66
CA GLU A 490 36.85 -30.54 3.66
C GLU A 490 37.20 -29.06 3.42
N SER A 491 36.21 -28.17 3.37
CA SER A 491 36.46 -26.73 3.26
C SER A 491 37.13 -26.15 4.52
N LEU A 492 36.77 -26.63 5.71
CA LEU A 492 37.43 -26.23 6.96
C LEU A 492 38.88 -26.71 7.04
N LYS A 493 39.15 -27.90 6.51
CA LYS A 493 40.51 -28.44 6.36
C LYS A 493 41.36 -27.54 5.47
N VAL A 494 40.81 -27.09 4.33
CA VAL A 494 41.48 -26.13 3.44
C VAL A 494 41.79 -24.82 4.17
N LEU A 495 40.87 -24.30 4.99
CA LEU A 495 41.13 -23.09 5.80
C LEU A 495 42.26 -23.31 6.81
N HIS A 496 42.30 -24.47 7.47
CA HIS A 496 43.31 -24.81 8.48
C HIS A 496 44.70 -25.00 7.89
N GLU A 497 44.78 -25.64 6.73
CA GLU A 497 46.04 -25.93 6.03
C GLU A 497 46.59 -24.74 5.24
N ASN A 498 45.78 -23.71 5.01
CA ASN A 498 46.21 -22.51 4.28
C ASN A 498 47.33 -21.77 5.04
N PRO A 499 48.52 -21.58 4.43
CA PRO A 499 49.66 -20.92 5.06
C PRO A 499 49.38 -19.50 5.55
N ASP A 500 48.43 -18.78 4.96
CA ASP A 500 48.08 -17.41 5.35
C ASP A 500 47.25 -17.35 6.64
N ASN A 501 46.74 -18.49 7.11
CA ASN A 501 45.99 -18.61 8.34
C ASN A 501 46.88 -19.12 9.48
N LYS A 502 46.47 -18.84 10.71
CA LYS A 502 47.03 -19.45 11.92
C LYS A 502 45.88 -20.04 12.73
N ASN A 503 45.33 -21.13 12.22
CA ASN A 503 44.28 -21.87 12.93
C ASN A 503 44.91 -22.93 13.85
N LYS A 504 44.52 -22.91 15.13
CA LYS A 504 45.03 -23.86 16.12
C LYS A 504 44.17 -25.12 16.18
N TYR A 505 42.84 -24.94 16.17
CA TYR A 505 41.88 -26.03 16.37
C TYR A 505 40.69 -25.96 15.41
N ILE A 506 40.20 -27.12 14.97
CA ILE A 506 38.82 -27.29 14.49
C ILE A 506 38.07 -28.14 15.52
N ILE A 507 37.00 -27.58 16.07
CA ILE A 507 36.17 -28.19 17.10
C ILE A 507 34.77 -28.40 16.52
N VAL A 508 34.42 -29.66 16.32
CA VAL A 508 33.09 -30.09 15.88
C VAL A 508 32.32 -30.57 17.10
N VAL A 509 31.11 -30.06 17.30
CA VAL A 509 30.25 -30.48 18.41
C VAL A 509 28.94 -31.02 17.85
N ALA A 510 28.71 -32.32 18.06
CA ALA A 510 27.47 -33.00 17.74
C ALA A 510 26.44 -32.81 18.86
N ASP A 511 25.31 -32.16 18.53
CA ASP A 511 24.21 -31.89 19.46
C ASP A 511 23.30 -33.13 19.64
N GLY A 512 23.91 -34.22 20.06
CA GLY A 512 23.28 -35.53 20.21
C GLY A 512 24.36 -36.59 20.39
N ASN A 513 24.08 -37.57 21.24
CA ASN A 513 25.00 -38.65 21.59
C ASN A 513 24.34 -40.03 21.41
N ARG A 514 23.33 -40.12 20.53
CA ARG A 514 22.65 -41.38 20.27
C ARG A 514 23.46 -42.26 19.31
N PRO A 515 23.31 -43.59 19.36
CA PRO A 515 24.01 -44.50 18.44
C PRO A 515 23.76 -44.18 16.96
N GLU A 516 22.56 -43.71 16.63
CA GLU A 516 22.16 -43.28 15.28
C GLU A 516 22.91 -42.05 14.75
N GLU A 517 23.66 -41.34 15.62
CA GLU A 517 24.42 -40.14 15.28
C GLU A 517 25.94 -40.44 15.19
N GLU A 518 26.38 -41.68 15.41
CA GLU A 518 27.82 -42.05 15.37
C GLU A 518 28.45 -41.91 13.98
N TYR A 519 27.65 -41.99 12.91
CA TYR A 519 28.16 -41.77 11.54
C TYR A 519 28.83 -40.40 11.35
N LEU A 520 28.48 -39.40 12.18
CA LEU A 520 29.11 -38.08 12.14
C LEU A 520 30.59 -38.16 12.55
N ILE A 521 30.92 -39.06 13.48
CA ILE A 521 32.31 -39.33 13.88
C ILE A 521 33.06 -39.96 12.71
N ASP A 522 32.46 -40.94 12.03
CA ASP A 522 33.08 -41.61 10.88
C ASP A 522 33.38 -40.64 9.74
N VAL A 523 32.45 -39.72 9.45
CA VAL A 523 32.67 -38.65 8.46
C VAL A 523 33.81 -37.73 8.89
N PHE A 524 33.83 -37.32 10.17
CA PHE A 524 34.86 -36.45 10.72
C PHE A 524 36.26 -37.08 10.66
N VAL A 525 36.40 -38.29 11.20
CA VAL A 525 37.66 -39.04 11.19
C VAL A 525 38.08 -39.34 9.76
N GLY A 526 37.14 -39.63 8.86
CA GLY A 526 37.42 -39.85 7.45
C GLY A 526 37.95 -38.61 6.69
N VAL A 527 37.76 -37.39 7.19
CA VAL A 527 38.30 -36.16 6.57
C VAL A 527 39.63 -35.73 7.21
N PHE A 528 39.73 -35.81 8.54
CA PHE A 528 40.87 -35.29 9.29
C PHE A 528 41.93 -36.34 9.65
N GLY A 529 41.58 -37.63 9.59
CA GLY A 529 42.42 -38.75 9.98
C GLY A 529 42.52 -38.92 11.50
N GLU A 530 42.76 -40.15 11.96
CA GLU A 530 42.82 -40.47 13.41
C GLU A 530 44.03 -39.82 14.10
N GLU A 531 45.16 -39.67 13.42
CA GLU A 531 46.43 -39.26 14.03
C GLU A 531 46.47 -37.85 14.64
N LYS A 532 45.52 -37.00 14.25
CA LYS A 532 45.42 -35.60 14.70
C LYS A 532 44.06 -35.27 15.34
N SER A 533 43.20 -36.28 15.45
CA SER A 533 41.80 -36.15 15.84
C SER A 533 41.57 -36.73 17.23
N ALA A 534 40.91 -35.96 18.10
CA ALA A 534 40.45 -36.43 19.40
C ALA A 534 38.91 -36.49 19.42
N VAL A 535 38.35 -37.60 19.90
CA VAL A 535 36.90 -37.76 20.09
C VAL A 535 36.58 -37.74 21.58
N LEU A 536 35.79 -36.76 22.01
CA LEU A 536 35.38 -36.56 23.39
C LEU A 536 33.88 -36.81 23.50
N ARG A 537 33.44 -37.52 24.55
CA ARG A 537 32.03 -37.82 24.79
C ARG A 537 31.60 -37.21 26.11
N LEU A 538 30.64 -36.28 26.06
CA LEU A 538 30.01 -35.69 27.23
C LEU A 538 28.76 -36.49 27.61
N GLU A 539 28.71 -36.95 28.85
CA GLU A 539 27.53 -37.60 29.42
C GLU A 539 26.46 -36.58 29.85
N THR A 540 26.89 -35.43 30.36
CA THR A 540 26.02 -34.34 30.81
C THR A 540 26.47 -33.01 30.22
N LEU A 541 25.51 -32.11 30.03
CA LEU A 541 25.77 -30.74 29.57
C LEU A 541 26.56 -29.91 30.60
N GLU A 542 26.50 -30.25 31.88
CA GLU A 542 27.21 -29.54 32.96
C GLU A 542 28.73 -29.79 32.90
N GLY A 543 29.14 -30.99 32.49
CA GLY A 543 30.57 -31.37 32.39
C GLY A 543 31.37 -30.59 31.34
N ARG A 544 30.71 -29.85 30.44
CA ARG A 544 31.39 -29.07 29.39
C ARG A 544 32.30 -27.95 29.92
N LYS A 545 32.09 -27.47 31.17
CA LYS A 545 32.95 -26.44 31.78
C LYS A 545 34.33 -26.97 32.16
N GLU A 546 34.45 -28.28 32.36
CA GLU A 546 35.68 -28.96 32.72
C GLU A 546 36.39 -29.58 31.50
N LEU A 547 35.72 -29.56 30.34
CA LEU A 547 36.23 -30.14 29.11
C LEU A 547 37.45 -29.34 28.62
N LYS A 548 38.58 -30.03 28.46
CA LYS A 548 39.82 -29.49 27.90
C LYS A 548 40.17 -30.23 26.62
N ILE A 549 40.82 -29.54 25.70
CA ILE A 549 41.43 -30.16 24.53
C ILE A 549 42.63 -30.97 25.03
N PRO A 550 42.72 -32.28 24.73
CA PRO A 550 43.88 -33.08 25.10
C PRO A 550 45.16 -32.53 24.44
N GLU A 551 46.28 -32.56 25.16
CA GLU A 551 47.56 -32.06 24.62
C GLU A 551 48.07 -32.94 23.46
N SER A 552 47.81 -34.25 23.53
CA SER A 552 48.21 -35.21 22.51
C SER A 552 47.22 -36.36 22.32
N VAL A 553 47.13 -36.89 21.09
CA VAL A 553 46.39 -38.14 20.79
C VAL A 553 47.18 -39.35 21.31
N ASP A 554 48.49 -39.35 21.06
CA ASP A 554 49.52 -40.32 21.50
C ASP A 554 50.83 -39.56 21.81
N GLU A 555 51.80 -40.19 22.50
CA GLU A 555 53.11 -39.57 22.82
C GLU A 555 53.73 -38.87 21.58
N GLY A 556 53.72 -37.53 21.57
CA GLY A 556 54.37 -36.70 20.56
C GLY A 556 53.50 -36.17 19.41
N LYS A 557 52.19 -36.47 19.31
CA LYS A 557 51.29 -35.91 18.28
C LYS A 557 50.27 -34.92 18.86
N SER A 558 50.43 -33.63 18.56
CA SER A 558 49.51 -32.57 19.01
C SER A 558 48.12 -32.70 18.38
N VAL A 559 47.06 -32.62 19.20
CA VAL A 559 45.66 -32.60 18.74
C VAL A 559 45.39 -31.30 17.97
N GLN A 560 44.83 -31.41 16.76
CA GLN A 560 44.41 -30.24 15.95
C GLN A 560 42.92 -30.27 15.65
N PHE A 561 42.31 -31.45 15.62
CA PHE A 561 40.91 -31.64 15.29
C PHE A 561 40.23 -32.32 16.46
N VAL A 562 39.09 -31.77 16.90
CA VAL A 562 38.36 -32.26 18.07
C VAL A 562 36.91 -32.49 17.69
N PHE A 563 36.40 -33.66 17.97
CA PHE A 563 34.99 -33.99 17.85
C PHE A 563 34.40 -34.21 19.24
N VAL A 564 33.32 -33.54 19.58
CA VAL A 564 32.63 -33.67 20.86
C VAL A 564 31.22 -34.15 20.62
N THR A 565 30.81 -35.24 21.24
CA THR A 565 29.38 -35.60 21.37
C THR A 565 28.85 -35.09 22.69
N GLN A 566 27.63 -34.58 22.70
CA GLN A 566 26.96 -34.11 23.92
C GLN A 566 25.49 -34.52 23.93
N PRO A 567 24.81 -34.49 25.10
CA PRO A 567 23.36 -34.64 25.16
C PRO A 567 22.66 -33.52 24.38
N TRP A 568 21.49 -33.84 23.82
CA TRP A 568 20.72 -32.89 23.02
C TRP A 568 20.34 -31.63 23.84
N GLY A 569 20.82 -30.47 23.42
CA GLY A 569 20.62 -29.19 24.09
C GLY A 569 20.26 -28.03 23.15
N GLY A 570 20.39 -28.23 21.84
CA GLY A 570 20.22 -27.21 20.81
C GLY A 570 21.55 -26.64 20.32
N LYS A 571 21.53 -26.04 19.11
CA LYS A 571 22.70 -25.42 18.47
C LYS A 571 23.51 -24.50 19.39
N ARG A 572 22.84 -23.68 20.20
CA ARG A 572 23.48 -22.77 21.16
C ARG A 572 24.36 -23.51 22.18
N GLU A 573 23.89 -24.64 22.68
CA GLU A 573 24.63 -25.44 23.66
C GLU A 573 25.87 -26.06 23.00
N ALA A 574 25.73 -26.58 21.78
CA ALA A 574 26.86 -27.11 21.02
C ALA A 574 27.94 -26.04 20.75
N MET A 575 27.52 -24.84 20.35
CA MET A 575 28.42 -23.70 20.19
C MET A 575 29.07 -23.29 21.52
N TYR A 576 28.31 -23.26 22.62
CA TYR A 576 28.85 -22.95 23.95
C TYR A 576 29.95 -23.94 24.34
N THR A 577 29.75 -25.24 24.11
CA THR A 577 30.75 -26.29 24.40
C THR A 577 32.05 -26.01 23.64
N ALA A 578 32.00 -25.74 22.34
CA ALA A 578 33.19 -25.40 21.55
C ALA A 578 33.89 -24.14 22.07
N MET A 579 33.13 -23.08 22.36
CA MET A 579 33.69 -21.84 22.91
C MET A 579 34.33 -22.05 24.28
N ALA A 580 33.74 -22.88 25.15
CA ALA A 580 34.23 -23.12 26.51
C ALA A 580 35.61 -23.79 26.53
N MET A 581 35.89 -24.62 25.51
CA MET A 581 37.17 -25.31 25.36
C MET A 581 38.33 -24.38 24.99
N VAL A 582 38.05 -23.22 24.37
CA VAL A 582 39.09 -22.30 23.87
C VAL A 582 39.09 -20.93 24.54
N VAL A 583 38.03 -20.54 25.23
CA VAL A 583 37.92 -19.19 25.84
C VAL A 583 39.00 -18.90 26.88
N ASN A 584 39.52 -19.95 27.53
CA ASN A 584 40.59 -19.85 28.53
C ASN A 584 41.98 -20.20 27.95
N ASP A 585 42.09 -20.52 26.67
CA ASP A 585 43.37 -20.73 26.00
C ASP A 585 43.95 -19.35 25.62
N PRO A 586 45.05 -18.90 26.27
CA PRO A 586 45.63 -17.57 26.02
C PRO A 586 46.21 -17.44 24.61
N GLU A 587 46.45 -18.55 23.90
CA GLU A 587 46.93 -18.52 22.53
C GLU A 587 45.82 -18.30 21.52
N VAL A 588 44.56 -18.64 21.83
CA VAL A 588 43.43 -18.48 20.89
C VAL A 588 42.83 -17.09 21.03
N GLU A 589 43.05 -16.23 20.05
CA GLU A 589 42.61 -14.82 20.07
C GLU A 589 41.20 -14.61 19.50
N ALA A 590 40.75 -15.52 18.62
CA ALA A 590 39.41 -15.47 18.03
C ALA A 590 38.88 -16.86 17.67
N ILE A 591 37.55 -16.98 17.61
CA ILE A 591 36.84 -18.19 17.20
C ILE A 591 35.89 -17.89 16.03
N LEU A 592 36.00 -18.65 14.95
CA LEU A 592 35.05 -18.69 13.84
C LEU A 592 33.95 -19.69 14.17
N THR A 593 32.68 -19.28 14.11
CA THR A 593 31.53 -20.18 14.24
C THR A 593 30.91 -20.44 12.88
N THR A 594 30.51 -21.69 12.61
CA THR A 594 29.87 -22.09 11.35
C THR A 594 28.83 -23.19 11.52
N ASP A 595 27.91 -23.25 10.56
CA ASP A 595 26.89 -24.30 10.41
C ASP A 595 27.50 -25.52 9.70
N SER A 596 26.94 -26.71 9.92
CA SER A 596 27.43 -28.00 9.39
C SER A 596 27.21 -28.21 7.89
N ASP A 597 26.41 -27.35 7.25
CA ASP A 597 26.07 -27.39 5.83
C ASP A 597 26.78 -26.29 5.01
N THR A 598 27.82 -25.68 5.58
CA THR A 598 28.46 -24.47 5.03
C THR A 598 29.83 -24.75 4.44
N VAL A 599 30.07 -24.30 3.20
CA VAL A 599 31.34 -24.47 2.47
C VAL A 599 32.03 -23.11 2.32
N PHE A 600 33.30 -23.01 2.72
CA PHE A 600 34.03 -21.73 2.73
C PHE A 600 34.86 -21.47 1.48
N ASP A 601 35.02 -20.19 1.14
CA ASP A 601 36.12 -19.75 0.28
C ASP A 601 37.47 -19.89 1.01
N ALA A 602 38.53 -20.28 0.29
CA ALA A 602 39.84 -20.55 0.87
C ALA A 602 40.48 -19.33 1.58
N ASN A 603 40.07 -18.11 1.21
CA ASN A 603 40.56 -16.87 1.82
C ASN A 603 39.67 -16.35 2.97
N ALA A 604 38.55 -17.01 3.27
CA ALA A 604 37.56 -16.48 4.21
C ALA A 604 38.12 -16.24 5.62
N LEU A 605 38.87 -17.20 6.17
CA LEU A 605 39.46 -17.08 7.51
C LEU A 605 40.50 -15.96 7.58
N ASN A 606 41.32 -15.80 6.54
CA ASN A 606 42.33 -14.74 6.47
C ASN A 606 41.66 -13.36 6.44
N ALA A 607 40.65 -13.19 5.57
CA ALA A 607 39.91 -11.93 5.42
C ALA A 607 39.21 -11.52 6.72
N LEU A 608 38.57 -12.45 7.44
CA LEU A 608 37.99 -12.16 8.75
C LEU A 608 39.08 -11.76 9.77
N SER A 609 40.22 -12.47 9.74
CA SER A 609 41.30 -12.30 10.74
C SER A 609 41.97 -10.95 10.61
N ASN A 610 42.15 -10.50 9.36
CA ASN A 610 42.69 -9.19 9.06
C ASN A 610 41.83 -8.05 9.62
N GLU A 611 40.50 -8.15 9.57
CA GLU A 611 39.62 -7.12 10.14
C GLU A 611 39.73 -7.03 11.67
N LEU A 612 39.87 -8.17 12.37
CA LEU A 612 40.11 -8.19 13.83
C LEU A 612 41.51 -7.69 14.23
N LEU A 613 42.53 -7.95 13.40
CA LEU A 613 43.89 -7.48 13.63
C LEU A 613 44.03 -5.98 13.44
N GLN A 614 43.36 -5.43 12.42
CA GLN A 614 43.46 -4.01 12.07
C GLN A 614 42.87 -3.08 13.14
N ASN A 615 41.87 -3.54 13.89
CA ASN A 615 41.21 -2.72 14.89
C ASN A 615 40.94 -3.50 16.19
N PRO A 616 41.67 -3.20 17.27
CA PRO A 616 41.51 -3.92 18.53
C PRO A 616 40.15 -3.68 19.19
N LEU A 617 39.40 -2.63 18.80
CA LEU A 617 38.03 -2.38 19.28
C LEU A 617 36.98 -3.24 18.57
N VAL A 618 37.33 -3.91 17.47
CA VAL A 618 36.42 -4.85 16.81
C VAL A 618 36.42 -6.16 17.59
N GLY A 619 35.23 -6.52 18.08
CA GLY A 619 35.00 -7.75 18.82
C GLY A 619 34.46 -8.87 17.94
N ALA A 620 33.79 -8.55 16.83
CA ALA A 620 33.29 -9.56 15.90
C ALA A 620 33.25 -9.06 14.45
N VAL A 621 33.34 -10.01 13.51
CA VAL A 621 33.33 -9.76 12.06
C VAL A 621 32.35 -10.73 11.39
N ALA A 622 31.48 -10.20 10.55
CA ALA A 622 30.57 -10.99 9.71
C ALA A 622 31.12 -11.12 8.28
N GLY A 623 31.04 -12.32 7.71
CA GLY A 623 31.27 -12.56 6.27
C GLY A 623 29.97 -12.53 5.45
N GLU A 624 30.09 -12.71 4.13
CA GLU A 624 28.96 -12.84 3.20
C GLU A 624 28.50 -14.30 3.08
N CYS A 625 27.22 -14.57 3.35
CA CYS A 625 26.62 -15.85 3.01
C CYS A 625 26.07 -15.81 1.57
N ARG A 626 26.40 -16.83 0.77
CA ARG A 626 25.89 -17.05 -0.59
C ARG A 626 25.11 -18.36 -0.64
N ILE A 627 24.14 -18.46 -1.56
CA ILE A 627 23.31 -19.66 -1.64
C ILE A 627 23.92 -20.67 -2.63
N ILE A 628 24.23 -21.89 -2.16
CA ILE A 628 24.79 -22.94 -3.02
C ILE A 628 23.75 -23.49 -3.99
N ASN A 629 22.56 -23.79 -3.48
CA ASN A 629 21.45 -24.41 -4.19
C ASN A 629 20.52 -23.40 -4.86
N ARG A 630 21.08 -22.26 -5.31
CA ARG A 630 20.31 -21.12 -5.84
C ARG A 630 19.50 -21.46 -7.11
N TRP A 631 19.83 -22.56 -7.79
CA TRP A 631 19.18 -22.98 -9.04
C TRP A 631 18.22 -24.17 -8.87
N ASP A 632 18.08 -24.69 -7.65
CA ASP A 632 17.21 -25.84 -7.36
C ASP A 632 15.73 -25.46 -7.42
N SER A 633 15.39 -24.22 -7.06
CA SER A 633 14.01 -23.73 -7.03
C SER A 633 13.96 -22.21 -7.20
N PHE A 634 12.79 -21.69 -7.56
CA PHE A 634 12.54 -20.25 -7.55
C PHE A 634 12.72 -19.65 -6.14
N ILE A 635 12.38 -20.40 -5.08
CA ILE A 635 12.49 -19.95 -3.69
C ILE A 635 13.94 -19.77 -3.27
N SER A 636 14.81 -20.75 -3.57
CA SER A 636 16.24 -20.65 -3.29
C SER A 636 16.91 -19.55 -4.12
N TYR A 637 16.43 -19.30 -5.35
CA TYR A 637 16.91 -18.19 -6.18
C TYR A 637 16.53 -16.82 -5.61
N ILE A 638 15.26 -16.59 -5.25
CA ILE A 638 14.81 -15.33 -4.63
C ILE A 638 15.51 -15.11 -3.27
N SER A 639 15.84 -16.19 -2.55
CA SER A 639 16.64 -16.13 -1.34
C SER A 639 18.08 -15.66 -1.62
N ASP A 640 18.72 -16.13 -2.69
CA ASP A 640 20.05 -15.62 -3.13
C ASP A 640 20.01 -14.13 -3.44
N VAL A 641 18.97 -13.69 -4.16
CA VAL A 641 18.74 -12.27 -4.45
C VAL A 641 18.64 -11.49 -3.14
N ARG A 642 17.80 -11.93 -2.19
CA ARG A 642 17.66 -11.25 -0.88
C ARG A 642 18.97 -11.20 -0.11
N TYR A 643 19.68 -12.32 -0.02
CA TYR A 643 20.95 -12.41 0.69
C TYR A 643 21.96 -11.40 0.13
N HIS A 644 22.07 -11.30 -1.19
CA HIS A 644 22.98 -10.35 -1.81
C HIS A 644 22.72 -8.90 -1.35
N PHE A 645 21.47 -8.45 -1.32
CA PHE A 645 21.13 -7.10 -0.82
C PHE A 645 21.31 -6.96 0.70
N ALA A 646 20.94 -7.98 1.47
CA ALA A 646 21.09 -7.96 2.92
C ALA A 646 22.56 -7.80 3.33
N PHE A 647 23.49 -8.50 2.67
CA PHE A 647 24.91 -8.37 2.97
C PHE A 647 25.54 -7.12 2.34
N ASN A 648 25.37 -6.93 1.04
CA ASN A 648 26.15 -5.93 0.31
C ASN A 648 25.59 -4.51 0.34
N ILE A 649 24.38 -4.32 0.90
CA ILE A 649 23.79 -3.00 1.13
C ILE A 649 23.52 -2.78 2.61
N GLU A 650 22.68 -3.62 3.23
CA GLU A 650 22.24 -3.40 4.61
C GLU A 650 23.37 -3.63 5.62
N ARG A 651 24.07 -4.77 5.57
CA ARG A 651 25.21 -5.07 6.46
C ARG A 651 26.41 -4.19 6.15
N ALA A 652 26.69 -3.90 4.88
CA ALA A 652 27.74 -2.95 4.50
C ALA A 652 27.49 -1.54 5.06
N CYS A 653 26.25 -1.04 5.01
CA CYS A 653 25.87 0.21 5.67
C CYS A 653 26.06 0.11 7.20
N GLN A 654 25.64 -0.99 7.83
CA GLN A 654 25.85 -1.18 9.27
C GLN A 654 27.34 -1.25 9.67
N SER A 655 28.19 -1.82 8.81
CA SER A 655 29.65 -1.84 8.98
C SER A 655 30.25 -0.44 8.98
N TYR A 656 29.72 0.47 8.14
CA TYR A 656 30.14 1.87 8.14
C TYR A 656 30.01 2.51 9.54
N TRP A 657 28.94 2.15 10.25
CA TRP A 657 28.67 2.57 11.62
C TRP A 657 29.33 1.70 12.70
N ASN A 658 30.02 0.62 12.33
CA ASN A 658 30.59 -0.39 13.23
C ASN A 658 29.56 -1.09 14.14
N ALA A 659 28.31 -1.18 13.67
CA ALA A 659 27.17 -1.67 14.43
C ALA A 659 26.36 -2.69 13.62
N VAL A 660 27.05 -3.69 13.06
CA VAL A 660 26.40 -4.83 12.40
C VAL A 660 25.49 -5.55 13.40
N VAL A 661 24.19 -5.61 13.09
CA VAL A 661 23.15 -6.03 14.05
C VAL A 661 22.98 -7.55 14.15
N CYS A 662 23.62 -8.30 13.26
CA CYS A 662 23.61 -9.77 13.30
C CYS A 662 24.81 -10.30 12.51
N VAL A 663 25.73 -10.96 13.21
CA VAL A 663 26.82 -11.74 12.64
C VAL A 663 26.25 -13.12 12.30
N SER A 664 25.98 -13.37 11.02
CA SER A 664 25.27 -14.56 10.55
C SER A 664 25.94 -15.87 10.97
N GLY A 665 25.15 -16.83 11.45
CA GLY A 665 25.62 -18.13 11.93
C GLY A 665 26.63 -18.87 11.04
N PRO A 666 26.44 -18.92 9.69
CA PRO A 666 27.35 -19.64 8.81
C PRO A 666 28.77 -19.05 8.69
N ILE A 667 28.97 -17.76 8.97
CA ILE A 667 30.29 -17.11 8.82
C ILE A 667 30.42 -15.92 9.76
N GLY A 668 30.78 -16.22 11.00
CA GLY A 668 30.96 -15.24 12.05
C GLY A 668 32.21 -15.49 12.87
N MET A 669 33.10 -14.49 12.98
CA MET A 669 34.28 -14.60 13.83
C MET A 669 34.22 -13.64 15.01
N TYR A 670 34.59 -14.15 16.19
CA TYR A 670 34.41 -13.50 17.48
C TYR A 670 35.73 -13.51 18.26
N ARG A 671 36.09 -12.38 18.86
CA ARG A 671 37.27 -12.26 19.73
C ARG A 671 37.03 -13.00 21.04
N THR A 672 37.92 -13.89 21.44
CA THR A 672 37.79 -14.72 22.65
C THR A 672 37.78 -13.89 23.93
N ALA A 673 38.57 -12.81 23.99
CA ALA A 673 38.63 -11.92 25.15
C ALA A 673 37.26 -11.32 25.56
N ALA A 674 36.32 -11.18 24.62
CA ALA A 674 34.97 -10.72 24.92
C ALA A 674 34.05 -11.86 25.40
N LEU A 675 34.27 -13.09 24.91
CA LEU A 675 33.43 -14.26 25.18
C LEU A 675 33.36 -14.60 26.66
N THR A 676 34.45 -14.45 27.41
CA THR A 676 34.53 -14.78 28.84
C THR A 676 33.41 -14.13 29.66
N SER A 677 33.00 -12.91 29.30
CA SER A 677 31.93 -12.17 29.97
C SER A 677 30.54 -12.36 29.36
N ILE A 678 30.46 -12.93 28.15
CA ILE A 678 29.26 -12.97 27.30
C ILE A 678 28.61 -14.36 27.25
N MET A 679 29.41 -15.43 27.29
CA MET A 679 28.94 -16.79 27.04
C MET A 679 27.88 -17.29 28.03
N ASP A 680 28.09 -17.10 29.33
CA ASP A 680 27.15 -17.55 30.35
C ASP A 680 25.80 -16.82 30.23
N PRO A 681 25.73 -15.47 30.14
CA PRO A 681 24.48 -14.77 29.84
C PRO A 681 23.81 -15.21 28.53
N TRP A 682 24.61 -15.50 27.50
CA TRP A 682 24.13 -15.87 26.17
C TRP A 682 23.41 -17.22 26.13
N VAL A 683 24.00 -18.26 26.74
CA VAL A 683 23.44 -19.62 26.72
C VAL A 683 22.18 -19.74 27.59
N HIS A 684 22.10 -18.94 28.67
CA HIS A 684 20.97 -18.91 29.60
C HIS A 684 19.89 -17.89 29.22
N GLN A 685 19.89 -17.37 27.98
CA GLN A 685 18.88 -16.41 27.53
C GLN A 685 17.47 -16.98 27.73
N THR A 686 16.62 -16.18 28.39
CA THR A 686 15.20 -16.49 28.53
C THR A 686 14.34 -15.34 28.01
N PHE A 687 13.16 -15.69 27.50
CA PHE A 687 12.13 -14.75 27.11
C PHE A 687 10.79 -15.25 27.66
N PHE A 688 10.09 -14.41 28.43
CA PHE A 688 8.93 -14.82 29.23
C PHE A 688 9.18 -16.09 30.08
N LYS A 689 10.35 -16.16 30.73
CA LYS A 689 10.83 -17.30 31.53
C LYS A 689 11.04 -18.62 30.77
N GLN A 690 10.84 -18.64 29.45
CA GLN A 690 11.19 -19.80 28.62
C GLN A 690 12.59 -19.63 28.03
N LYS A 691 13.35 -20.71 27.99
CA LYS A 691 14.68 -20.75 27.37
C LYS A 691 14.56 -20.51 25.86
N CYS A 692 15.36 -19.59 25.33
CA CYS A 692 15.41 -19.34 23.88
C CYS A 692 16.24 -20.43 23.19
N THR A 693 15.65 -21.08 22.19
CA THR A 693 16.24 -22.23 21.47
C THR A 693 16.78 -21.88 20.07
N TYR A 694 16.59 -20.63 19.63
CA TYR A 694 17.04 -20.14 18.32
C TYR A 694 17.34 -18.64 18.40
N GLY A 695 18.07 -18.12 17.40
CA GLY A 695 18.57 -16.73 17.38
C GLY A 695 19.91 -16.57 18.09
N ASP A 696 20.73 -17.61 18.05
CA ASP A 696 22.01 -17.73 18.76
C ASP A 696 22.98 -16.65 18.27
N ASP A 697 23.00 -16.41 16.97
CA ASP A 697 23.79 -15.39 16.27
C ASP A 697 23.44 -13.96 16.67
N ARG A 698 22.15 -13.60 16.61
CA ARG A 698 21.70 -12.23 16.88
C ARG A 698 21.83 -11.86 18.35
N HIS A 699 21.55 -12.80 19.26
CA HIS A 699 21.74 -12.54 20.68
C HIS A 699 23.22 -12.40 21.05
N LEU A 700 24.09 -13.26 20.50
CA LEU A 700 25.54 -13.14 20.68
C LEU A 700 26.04 -11.78 20.17
N THR A 701 25.60 -11.38 18.98
CA THR A 701 25.93 -10.08 18.37
C THR A 701 25.52 -8.92 19.29
N ASN A 702 24.31 -8.95 19.83
CA ASN A 702 23.83 -7.91 20.73
C ASN A 702 24.64 -7.84 22.04
N LEU A 703 25.08 -8.97 22.58
CA LEU A 703 25.92 -8.99 23.78
C LEU A 703 27.31 -8.39 23.51
N TYR A 704 27.89 -8.66 22.34
CA TYR A 704 29.14 -8.00 21.91
C TYR A 704 28.97 -6.48 21.80
N LEU A 705 27.92 -6.03 21.10
CA LEU A 705 27.62 -4.60 20.98
C LEU A 705 27.39 -3.95 22.35
N ASN A 706 26.62 -4.60 23.23
CA ASN A 706 26.36 -4.10 24.58
C ASN A 706 27.61 -4.08 25.47
N GLY A 707 28.57 -4.97 25.22
CA GLY A 707 29.91 -4.94 25.82
C GLY A 707 30.80 -3.80 25.31
N GLY A 708 30.32 -2.95 24.40
CA GLY A 708 31.06 -1.82 23.83
C GLY A 708 31.95 -2.18 22.65
N TRP A 709 31.88 -3.43 22.16
CA TRP A 709 32.66 -3.88 21.02
C TRP A 709 32.05 -3.38 19.72
N LYS A 710 32.93 -3.08 18.76
CA LYS A 710 32.55 -2.79 17.38
C LYS A 710 32.34 -4.08 16.60
N ILE A 711 31.36 -4.09 15.70
CA ILE A 711 31.10 -5.22 14.81
C ILE A 711 31.04 -4.72 13.38
N VAL A 712 31.82 -5.37 12.51
CA VAL A 712 32.02 -4.98 11.11
C VAL A 712 31.67 -6.13 10.17
N TYR A 713 31.51 -5.83 8.88
CA TYR A 713 31.24 -6.80 7.83
C TYR A 713 32.28 -6.69 6.71
N THR A 714 32.71 -7.84 6.19
CA THR A 714 33.68 -7.95 5.10
C THR A 714 33.16 -8.86 3.96
N PRO A 715 32.96 -8.36 2.72
CA PRO A 715 32.59 -9.16 1.56
C PRO A 715 33.72 -10.08 1.03
N GLU A 716 34.97 -9.87 1.44
CA GLU A 716 36.14 -10.67 1.06
C GLU A 716 36.15 -12.04 1.75
N ALA A 717 35.42 -12.16 2.86
CA ALA A 717 35.13 -13.46 3.47
C ALA A 717 33.72 -13.90 3.08
N PHE A 718 33.60 -14.97 2.30
CA PHE A 718 32.31 -15.52 1.94
C PHE A 718 32.25 -17.05 2.07
N CYS A 719 31.04 -17.54 2.29
CA CYS A 719 30.73 -18.96 2.35
C CYS A 719 29.47 -19.28 1.54
N TYR A 720 29.25 -20.56 1.25
CA TYR A 720 28.09 -21.10 0.58
C TYR A 720 27.28 -21.96 1.54
N THR A 721 25.99 -21.68 1.67
CA THR A 721 25.04 -22.41 2.53
C THR A 721 23.77 -22.74 1.73
N ALA A 722 23.03 -23.74 2.19
CA ALA A 722 21.78 -24.15 1.55
C ALA A 722 20.59 -23.29 2.01
N SER A 723 19.71 -22.95 1.08
CA SER A 723 18.43 -22.30 1.35
C SER A 723 17.27 -23.29 1.20
N PRO A 724 16.15 -23.14 1.93
CA PRO A 724 14.95 -23.91 1.66
C PRO A 724 14.51 -23.80 0.19
N THR A 725 14.08 -24.93 -0.39
CA THR A 725 13.60 -25.01 -1.78
C THR A 725 12.08 -24.91 -1.89
N THR A 726 11.36 -25.01 -0.77
CA THR A 726 9.89 -24.93 -0.71
C THR A 726 9.42 -23.65 -0.01
N VAL A 727 8.27 -23.12 -0.42
CA VAL A 727 7.65 -21.93 0.20
C VAL A 727 7.43 -22.14 1.70
N PHE A 728 6.98 -23.33 2.10
CA PHE A 728 6.74 -23.66 3.51
C PHE A 728 8.02 -23.75 4.35
N GLY A 729 9.07 -24.38 3.80
CA GLY A 729 10.37 -24.43 4.45
C GLY A 729 10.94 -23.03 4.67
N PHE A 730 10.81 -22.17 3.65
CA PHE A 730 11.20 -20.77 3.73
C PHE A 730 10.35 -19.98 4.74
N PHE A 731 9.03 -20.10 4.71
CA PHE A 731 8.10 -19.46 5.66
C PHE A 731 8.42 -19.82 7.11
N THR A 732 8.68 -21.10 7.38
CA THR A 732 9.07 -21.59 8.71
C THR A 732 10.42 -21.02 9.15
N GLN A 733 11.39 -20.95 8.24
CA GLN A 733 12.68 -20.31 8.51
C GLN A 733 12.52 -18.82 8.82
N GLN A 734 11.79 -18.07 7.99
CA GLN A 734 11.58 -16.62 8.18
C GLN A 734 10.77 -16.31 9.45
N THR A 735 9.83 -17.18 9.83
CA THR A 735 9.08 -17.04 11.08
C THR A 735 10.05 -17.12 12.27
N ARG A 736 10.98 -18.09 12.29
CA ARG A 736 12.00 -18.21 13.35
C ARG A 736 12.92 -16.99 13.40
N TRP A 737 13.37 -16.49 12.25
CA TRP A 737 14.23 -15.31 12.18
C TRP A 737 13.49 -14.04 12.64
N SER A 738 12.21 -13.90 12.29
CA SER A 738 11.39 -12.78 12.72
C SER A 738 11.15 -12.81 14.23
N LYS A 739 10.89 -14.00 14.82
CA LYS A 739 10.80 -14.16 16.29
C LYS A 739 12.10 -13.74 16.98
N SER A 740 13.25 -14.18 16.46
CA SER A 740 14.56 -13.75 16.96
C SER A 740 14.69 -12.23 16.88
N PHE A 741 14.39 -11.62 15.73
CA PHE A 741 14.45 -10.17 15.55
C PHE A 741 13.60 -9.41 16.58
N TYR A 742 12.34 -9.78 16.80
CA TYR A 742 11.48 -9.07 17.74
C TYR A 742 11.96 -9.17 19.19
N ARG A 743 12.40 -10.37 19.63
CA ARG A 743 12.97 -10.52 20.98
C ARG A 743 14.22 -9.67 21.14
N GLU A 744 15.13 -9.75 20.18
CA GLU A 744 16.37 -9.01 20.19
C GLU A 744 16.16 -7.50 20.08
N TYR A 745 15.13 -7.05 19.36
CA TYR A 745 14.72 -5.64 19.36
C TYR A 745 14.38 -5.17 20.78
N THR A 746 13.55 -5.93 21.52
CA THR A 746 13.22 -5.58 22.91
C THR A 746 14.42 -5.60 23.85
N TYR A 747 15.42 -6.45 23.58
CA TYR A 747 16.67 -6.52 24.33
C TYR A 747 17.61 -5.33 24.02
N SER A 748 17.67 -4.91 22.76
CA SER A 748 18.54 -3.81 22.31
C SER A 748 17.95 -2.44 22.62
N LEU A 749 16.64 -2.32 22.74
CA LEU A 749 15.93 -1.06 22.97
C LEU A 749 16.49 -0.24 24.15
N PRO A 750 16.74 -0.82 25.35
CA PRO A 750 17.31 -0.08 26.47
C PRO A 750 18.74 0.38 26.20
N HIS A 751 19.42 -0.16 25.19
CA HIS A 751 20.85 0.03 24.91
C HIS A 751 21.11 0.95 23.71
N PHE A 752 20.09 1.48 23.03
CA PHE A 752 20.24 2.29 21.80
C PHE A 752 21.20 3.47 21.94
N TYR A 753 21.22 4.12 23.10
CA TYR A 753 22.11 5.25 23.39
C TYR A 753 23.60 4.90 23.45
N ARG A 754 23.96 3.61 23.59
CA ARG A 754 25.35 3.14 23.54
C ARG A 754 25.84 2.96 22.10
N HIS A 755 24.92 2.98 21.14
CA HIS A 755 25.17 2.67 19.75
C HIS A 755 25.09 3.94 18.88
N PRO A 756 25.68 3.94 17.69
CA PRO A 756 25.52 5.02 16.73
C PRO A 756 24.04 5.26 16.40
N LEU A 757 23.67 6.51 16.05
CA LEU A 757 22.28 6.90 15.80
C LEU A 757 21.59 6.01 14.75
N TRP A 758 22.34 5.62 13.72
CA TRP A 758 21.86 4.72 12.67
C TRP A 758 21.39 3.35 13.18
N PHE A 759 21.99 2.82 14.25
CA PHE A 759 21.61 1.52 14.82
C PHE A 759 20.17 1.52 15.34
N GLY A 760 19.83 2.48 16.21
CA GLY A 760 18.47 2.59 16.76
C GLY A 760 17.45 2.93 15.67
N TYR A 761 17.83 3.80 14.74
CA TYR A 761 17.02 4.16 13.58
C TYR A 761 16.70 2.95 12.70
N GLU A 762 17.72 2.21 12.24
CA GLU A 762 17.58 1.08 11.33
C GLU A 762 16.75 -0.05 11.95
N LEU A 763 16.99 -0.38 13.23
CA LEU A 763 16.19 -1.39 13.93
C LEU A 763 14.71 -0.98 14.05
N THR A 764 14.46 0.30 14.33
CA THR A 764 13.08 0.81 14.45
C THR A 764 12.41 0.89 13.07
N PHE A 765 13.14 1.26 12.02
CA PHE A 765 12.66 1.19 10.64
C PHE A 765 12.30 -0.25 10.24
N GLN A 766 13.18 -1.23 10.50
CA GLN A 766 12.92 -2.65 10.20
C GLN A 766 11.72 -3.22 10.95
N LEU A 767 11.44 -2.69 12.14
CA LEU A 767 10.26 -3.03 12.93
C LEU A 767 8.99 -2.42 12.33
N ILE A 768 8.96 -1.11 12.08
CA ILE A 768 7.73 -0.37 11.75
C ILE A 768 7.38 -0.48 10.25
N TYR A 769 8.37 -0.39 9.36
CA TYR A 769 8.17 -0.32 7.90
C TYR A 769 7.26 -1.42 7.34
N PRO A 770 7.41 -2.71 7.71
CA PRO A 770 6.52 -3.76 7.22
C PRO A 770 5.06 -3.52 7.58
N PHE A 771 4.76 -3.00 8.77
CA PHE A 771 3.37 -2.78 9.23
C PHE A 771 2.72 -1.59 8.56
N LEU A 772 3.46 -0.50 8.34
CA LEU A 772 2.97 0.63 7.54
C LEU A 772 2.66 0.17 6.11
N LEU A 773 3.54 -0.61 5.51
CA LEU A 773 3.34 -1.12 4.16
C LEU A 773 2.15 -2.08 4.07
N ILE A 774 1.91 -2.90 5.09
CA ILE A 774 0.70 -3.75 5.21
C ILE A 774 -0.56 -2.89 5.28
N TYR A 775 -0.58 -1.92 6.20
CA TYR A 775 -1.73 -1.06 6.43
C TYR A 775 -2.13 -0.33 5.14
N TRP A 776 -1.16 0.33 4.49
CA TRP A 776 -1.37 1.02 3.23
C TRP A 776 -1.82 0.09 2.10
N GLN A 777 -1.19 -1.08 1.98
CA GLN A 777 -1.57 -2.05 0.96
C GLN A 777 -3.00 -2.56 1.16
N MET A 778 -3.42 -2.83 2.39
CA MET A 778 -4.77 -3.32 2.68
C MET A 778 -5.83 -2.24 2.43
N ILE A 779 -5.61 -1.00 2.88
CA ILE A 779 -6.52 0.10 2.56
C ILE A 779 -6.66 0.24 1.05
N LEU A 780 -5.55 0.36 0.33
CA LEU A 780 -5.57 0.53 -1.12
C LEU A 780 -6.29 -0.61 -1.85
N LEU A 781 -6.14 -1.86 -1.38
CA LEU A 781 -6.80 -3.02 -1.98
C LEU A 781 -8.32 -3.02 -1.81
N TYR A 782 -8.85 -2.46 -0.72
CA TYR A 782 -10.28 -2.52 -0.43
C TYR A 782 -11.02 -1.20 -0.70
N THR A 783 -10.38 -0.06 -0.48
CA THR A 783 -10.97 1.26 -0.70
C THR A 783 -10.55 1.87 -2.03
N GLY A 784 -9.29 1.68 -2.43
CA GLY A 784 -8.73 2.26 -3.66
C GLY A 784 -9.37 1.75 -4.96
N THR A 785 -9.15 2.53 -6.02
CA THR A 785 -9.47 2.18 -7.41
C THR A 785 -8.42 1.25 -8.00
N TYR A 786 -8.78 0.56 -9.09
CA TYR A 786 -7.84 -0.30 -9.80
C TYR A 786 -6.63 0.47 -10.37
N VAL A 787 -6.83 1.72 -10.80
CA VAL A 787 -5.76 2.58 -11.32
C VAL A 787 -4.75 2.92 -10.23
N GLU A 788 -5.21 3.29 -9.02
CA GLU A 788 -4.33 3.61 -7.89
C GLU A 788 -3.56 2.38 -7.39
N GLN A 789 -4.19 1.21 -7.41
CA GLN A 789 -3.53 -0.07 -7.12
C GLN A 789 -2.41 -0.35 -8.12
N LEU A 790 -2.69 -0.21 -9.41
CA LEU A 790 -1.71 -0.43 -10.46
C LEU A 790 -0.55 0.57 -10.40
N LEU A 791 -0.87 1.83 -10.11
CA LEU A 791 0.11 2.89 -9.93
C LEU A 791 1.05 2.58 -8.77
N THR A 792 0.49 2.15 -7.64
CA THR A 792 1.26 1.79 -6.45
C THR A 792 2.19 0.61 -6.71
N VAL A 793 1.69 -0.46 -7.36
CA VAL A 793 2.53 -1.59 -7.77
C VAL A 793 3.66 -1.13 -8.68
N THR A 794 3.36 -0.25 -9.64
CA THR A 794 4.37 0.31 -10.56
C THR A 794 5.45 1.08 -9.80
N ILE A 795 5.06 1.97 -8.89
CA ILE A 795 6.01 2.74 -8.05
C ILE A 795 6.90 1.79 -7.22
N LEU A 796 6.31 0.77 -6.60
CA LEU A 796 7.05 -0.20 -5.77
C LEU A 796 8.03 -1.03 -6.60
N VAL A 797 7.62 -1.46 -7.80
CA VAL A 797 8.49 -2.18 -8.75
C VAL A 797 9.60 -1.27 -9.25
N SER A 798 9.30 -0.03 -9.64
CA SER A 798 10.32 0.96 -10.04
C SER A 798 11.32 1.19 -8.92
N PHE A 799 10.86 1.34 -7.68
CA PHE A 799 11.71 1.48 -6.51
C PHE A 799 12.61 0.26 -6.30
N ALA A 800 12.06 -0.94 -6.45
CA ALA A 800 12.81 -2.19 -6.38
C ALA A 800 13.90 -2.24 -7.48
N VAL A 801 13.58 -1.89 -8.73
CA VAL A 801 14.53 -1.85 -9.84
C VAL A 801 15.66 -0.86 -9.57
N VAL A 802 15.35 0.35 -9.07
CA VAL A 802 16.36 1.36 -8.73
C VAL A 802 17.29 0.85 -7.63
N LYS A 803 16.75 0.26 -6.57
CA LYS A 803 17.55 -0.35 -5.50
C LYS A 803 18.42 -1.48 -6.04
N ALA A 804 17.90 -2.28 -6.97
CA ALA A 804 18.65 -3.35 -7.60
C ALA A 804 19.78 -2.84 -8.48
N ALA A 805 19.53 -1.79 -9.28
CA ALA A 805 20.52 -1.11 -10.11
C ALA A 805 21.65 -0.53 -9.26
N ALA A 806 21.32 0.14 -8.16
CA ALA A 806 22.32 0.64 -7.21
C ALA A 806 23.17 -0.50 -6.62
N GLY A 807 22.54 -1.60 -6.19
CA GLY A 807 23.25 -2.77 -5.69
C GLY A 807 24.20 -3.39 -6.71
N TRP A 808 23.76 -3.48 -7.97
CA TRP A 808 24.57 -3.96 -9.08
C TRP A 808 25.76 -3.03 -9.37
N LEU A 809 25.52 -1.72 -9.50
CA LEU A 809 26.56 -0.72 -9.77
C LEU A 809 27.65 -0.74 -8.69
N LEU A 810 27.24 -0.85 -7.43
CA LEU A 810 28.18 -0.84 -6.31
C LEU A 810 28.98 -2.13 -6.23
N ASN A 811 28.35 -3.29 -6.40
CA ASN A 811 28.95 -4.59 -6.06
C ASN A 811 29.33 -5.45 -7.27
N LYS A 812 29.07 -4.98 -8.49
CA LYS A 812 29.28 -5.71 -9.76
C LYS A 812 28.72 -7.14 -9.73
N GLY A 813 27.53 -7.29 -9.13
CA GLY A 813 26.83 -8.57 -9.06
C GLY A 813 26.32 -9.05 -10.43
N SER A 814 25.68 -10.21 -10.46
CA SER A 814 25.03 -10.69 -11.69
C SER A 814 23.90 -9.75 -12.12
N LEU A 815 23.86 -9.41 -13.40
CA LEU A 815 22.81 -8.59 -14.01
C LEU A 815 21.41 -9.20 -13.84
N SER A 816 21.34 -10.54 -13.71
CA SER A 816 20.09 -11.27 -13.44
C SER A 816 19.37 -10.73 -12.19
N ARG A 817 20.10 -10.30 -11.16
CA ARG A 817 19.53 -9.80 -9.90
C ARG A 817 18.69 -8.52 -10.06
N LEU A 818 18.94 -7.72 -11.11
CA LEU A 818 18.11 -6.54 -11.43
C LEU A 818 16.66 -6.91 -11.69
N TRP A 819 16.49 -8.00 -12.43
CA TRP A 819 15.19 -8.46 -12.90
C TRP A 819 14.43 -9.17 -11.78
N TYR A 820 15.10 -9.95 -10.93
CA TYR A 820 14.39 -10.73 -9.91
C TYR A 820 14.12 -10.01 -8.59
N TYR A 821 14.72 -8.84 -8.35
CA TYR A 821 14.48 -8.08 -7.13
C TYR A 821 13.03 -7.58 -6.98
N PRO A 822 12.33 -7.14 -8.04
CA PRO A 822 10.88 -6.90 -7.97
C PRO A 822 10.07 -8.11 -7.49
N PHE A 823 10.44 -9.34 -7.86
CA PHE A 823 9.74 -10.53 -7.34
C PHE A 823 10.01 -10.78 -5.86
N HIS A 824 11.18 -10.38 -5.35
CA HIS A 824 11.40 -10.39 -3.92
C HIS A 824 10.35 -9.52 -3.20
N PHE A 825 9.92 -8.40 -3.78
CA PHE A 825 8.87 -7.57 -3.18
C PHE A 825 7.52 -8.30 -3.12
N LEU A 826 7.10 -8.94 -4.21
CA LEU A 826 5.88 -9.76 -4.21
C LEU A 826 5.98 -10.91 -3.21
N PHE A 827 7.14 -11.56 -3.13
CA PHE A 827 7.42 -12.60 -2.15
C PHE A 827 7.44 -12.07 -0.72
N PHE A 828 7.88 -10.82 -0.53
CA PHE A 828 7.84 -10.13 0.76
C PHE A 828 6.41 -9.95 1.25
N ILE A 829 5.52 -9.48 0.39
CA ILE A 829 4.09 -9.31 0.71
C ILE A 829 3.38 -10.64 0.95
N THR A 830 3.62 -11.64 0.10
CA THR A 830 2.84 -12.89 0.12
C THR A 830 3.33 -13.90 1.16
N VAL A 831 4.63 -13.86 1.53
CA VAL A 831 5.26 -14.87 2.40
C VAL A 831 5.96 -14.26 3.62
N LEU A 832 6.80 -13.22 3.47
CA LEU A 832 7.56 -12.69 4.60
C LEU A 832 6.68 -11.92 5.59
N VAL A 833 5.71 -11.15 5.10
CA VAL A 833 4.74 -10.43 5.93
C VAL A 833 3.93 -11.36 6.83
N PRO A 834 3.23 -12.41 6.32
CA PRO A 834 2.50 -13.31 7.19
C PRO A 834 3.43 -14.06 8.16
N ALA A 835 4.69 -14.35 7.76
CA ALA A 835 5.67 -14.94 8.66
C ALA A 835 6.04 -13.99 9.82
N LYS A 836 6.16 -12.69 9.53
CA LYS A 836 6.39 -11.63 10.51
C LYS A 836 5.21 -11.44 11.47
N LEU A 837 3.98 -11.47 10.96
CA LEU A 837 2.75 -11.38 11.78
C LEU A 837 2.61 -12.60 12.70
N LEU A 838 2.74 -13.79 12.12
CA LEU A 838 2.72 -15.03 12.88
C LEU A 838 3.82 -15.07 13.94
N ALA A 839 5.02 -14.61 13.62
CA ALA A 839 6.12 -14.54 14.57
C ALA A 839 5.79 -13.68 15.79
N LEU A 840 5.14 -12.51 15.60
CA LEU A 840 4.64 -11.69 16.71
C LEU A 840 3.60 -12.42 17.54
N LEU A 841 2.62 -13.03 16.88
CA LEU A 841 1.53 -13.77 17.51
C LEU A 841 1.97 -15.09 18.16
N THR A 842 3.22 -15.51 17.99
CA THR A 842 3.73 -16.77 18.55
C THR A 842 5.12 -16.62 19.17
N LEU A 843 5.44 -15.44 19.71
CA LEU A 843 6.74 -15.14 20.33
C LEU A 843 7.10 -16.05 21.50
N TRP A 844 6.09 -16.56 22.21
CA TRP A 844 6.24 -17.52 23.31
C TRP A 844 6.61 -18.93 22.86
N ASP A 845 6.42 -19.26 21.58
CA ASP A 845 6.69 -20.60 21.06
C ASP A 845 8.18 -20.78 20.72
N THR A 846 8.84 -21.64 21.50
CA THR A 846 10.26 -21.98 21.42
C THR A 846 10.51 -23.26 20.60
N ARG A 847 9.49 -23.87 19.99
CA ARG A 847 9.69 -25.06 19.15
C ARG A 847 10.43 -24.71 17.86
N TRP A 848 11.27 -25.65 17.40
CA TRP A 848 12.05 -25.50 16.17
C TRP A 848 11.20 -25.53 14.89
N GLY A 849 9.96 -26.02 14.96
CA GLY A 849 8.96 -25.92 13.88
C GLY A 849 9.13 -26.89 12.71
N THR A 850 10.16 -27.74 12.69
CA THR A 850 10.40 -28.70 11.58
C THR A 850 9.57 -29.98 11.67
N ARG A 851 9.01 -30.30 12.84
CA ARG A 851 8.15 -31.47 13.05
C ARG A 851 7.00 -31.07 13.98
N GLY A 852 5.77 -31.07 13.47
CA GLY A 852 4.57 -31.00 14.32
C GLY A 852 3.73 -29.71 14.30
N MET A 853 4.03 -28.71 13.47
CA MET A 853 3.03 -27.67 13.16
C MET A 853 2.22 -28.10 11.93
N GLY A 854 1.39 -29.13 12.12
CA GLY A 854 0.38 -29.54 11.14
C GLY A 854 -0.66 -28.43 10.91
N GLY A 855 -1.05 -28.19 9.65
CA GLY A 855 -2.21 -27.39 9.24
C GLY A 855 -2.21 -25.88 9.54
N GLY A 856 -1.94 -25.47 10.79
CA GLY A 856 -2.16 -24.10 11.27
C GLY A 856 -1.24 -23.04 10.67
N LEU A 857 0.04 -23.37 10.42
CA LEU A 857 0.97 -22.46 9.73
C LEU A 857 0.53 -22.16 8.29
N TRP A 858 0.06 -23.20 7.60
CA TRP A 858 -0.51 -23.08 6.25
C TRP A 858 -1.79 -22.26 6.26
N GLY A 859 -2.63 -22.43 7.28
CA GLY A 859 -3.85 -21.63 7.46
C GLY A 859 -3.56 -20.13 7.47
N VAL A 860 -2.56 -19.67 8.22
CA VAL A 860 -2.21 -18.24 8.28
C VAL A 860 -1.72 -17.71 6.93
N LEU A 861 -0.83 -18.46 6.26
CA LEU A 861 -0.33 -18.08 4.94
C LEU A 861 -1.46 -18.05 3.89
N LEU A 862 -2.36 -19.04 3.92
CA LEU A 862 -3.51 -19.13 3.02
C LEU A 862 -4.51 -17.99 3.26
N LEU A 863 -4.94 -17.78 4.51
CA LEU A 863 -5.88 -16.72 4.88
C LEU A 863 -5.35 -15.34 4.50
N TRP A 864 -4.06 -15.08 4.73
CA TRP A 864 -3.42 -13.84 4.33
C TRP A 864 -3.51 -13.60 2.82
N ASN A 865 -3.13 -14.60 2.02
CA ASN A 865 -3.17 -14.47 0.56
C ASN A 865 -4.60 -14.44 0.01
N MET A 866 -5.56 -15.11 0.67
CA MET A 866 -6.99 -14.98 0.35
C MET A 866 -7.50 -13.56 0.61
N GLY A 867 -7.04 -12.89 1.67
CA GLY A 867 -7.34 -11.48 1.91
C GLY A 867 -6.81 -10.58 0.79
N LEU A 868 -5.54 -10.76 0.39
CA LEU A 868 -4.97 -10.00 -0.73
C LEU A 868 -5.75 -10.22 -2.03
N LEU A 869 -6.08 -11.47 -2.36
CA LEU A 869 -6.87 -11.81 -3.54
C LEU A 869 -8.31 -11.27 -3.44
N GLY A 870 -8.90 -11.31 -2.25
CA GLY A 870 -10.23 -10.77 -1.97
C GLY A 870 -10.29 -9.27 -2.22
N GLY A 871 -9.28 -8.50 -1.83
CA GLY A 871 -9.20 -7.06 -2.13
C GLY A 871 -9.08 -6.76 -3.62
N VAL A 872 -8.24 -7.51 -4.34
CA VAL A 872 -8.15 -7.39 -5.81
C VAL A 872 -9.48 -7.75 -6.48
N ALA A 873 -10.12 -8.85 -6.05
CA ALA A 873 -11.41 -9.28 -6.56
C ALA A 873 -12.52 -8.27 -6.24
N TRP A 874 -12.51 -7.68 -5.05
CA TRP A 874 -13.41 -6.61 -4.65
C TRP A 874 -13.28 -5.38 -5.54
N SER A 875 -12.04 -5.00 -5.86
CA SER A 875 -11.77 -3.89 -6.78
C SER A 875 -12.21 -4.19 -8.21
N GLY A 876 -12.00 -5.43 -8.67
CA GLY A 876 -12.55 -5.91 -9.93
C GLY A 876 -14.08 -5.92 -9.94
N TYR A 877 -14.72 -6.33 -8.84
CA TYR A 877 -16.17 -6.29 -8.66
C TYR A 877 -16.71 -4.86 -8.71
N LYS A 878 -16.08 -3.90 -8.01
CA LYS A 878 -16.43 -2.47 -8.10
C LYS A 878 -16.36 -1.94 -9.53
N VAL A 879 -15.39 -2.40 -10.33
CA VAL A 879 -15.25 -2.05 -11.76
C VAL A 879 -16.29 -2.75 -12.65
N ILE A 880 -16.72 -3.96 -12.29
CA ILE A 880 -17.74 -4.72 -13.04
C ILE A 880 -19.16 -4.20 -12.74
N VAL A 881 -19.42 -3.82 -11.48
CA VAL A 881 -20.76 -3.43 -10.99
C VAL A 881 -20.98 -1.92 -11.03
N GLY A 882 -19.93 -1.10 -10.90
CA GLY A 882 -19.98 0.29 -11.32
C GLY A 882 -19.83 0.37 -12.83
N GLU A 883 -20.68 1.10 -13.55
CA GLU A 883 -20.66 1.24 -15.02
C GLU A 883 -19.39 1.97 -15.53
N VAL A 884 -18.20 1.41 -15.32
CA VAL A 884 -16.91 1.96 -15.75
C VAL A 884 -16.28 1.01 -16.77
N TRP A 885 -17.01 0.77 -17.86
CA TRP A 885 -16.49 0.08 -19.05
C TRP A 885 -16.45 0.96 -20.30
N LYS A 886 -16.82 2.24 -20.22
CA LYS A 886 -16.83 3.14 -21.38
C LYS A 886 -16.02 4.41 -21.11
N GLN A 887 -14.71 4.28 -21.27
CA GLN A 887 -13.82 5.18 -22.04
C GLN A 887 -12.37 4.99 -21.54
N SER A 888 -11.50 4.50 -22.42
CA SER A 888 -10.04 4.52 -22.28
C SER A 888 -9.41 3.55 -21.24
N GLY A 889 -9.66 2.24 -21.32
CA GLY A 889 -9.04 1.31 -20.35
C GLY A 889 -8.56 -0.06 -20.85
N VAL A 890 -9.14 -0.60 -21.93
CA VAL A 890 -8.83 -1.98 -22.36
C VAL A 890 -7.38 -2.11 -22.84
N TRP A 891 -6.87 -1.13 -23.58
CA TRP A 891 -5.50 -1.15 -24.12
C TRP A 891 -4.43 -1.04 -23.02
N ILE A 892 -4.67 -0.25 -21.96
CA ILE A 892 -3.73 -0.16 -20.84
C ILE A 892 -3.74 -1.46 -20.03
N TRP A 893 -4.92 -2.06 -19.84
CA TRP A 893 -5.04 -3.35 -19.17
C TRP A 893 -4.32 -4.46 -19.95
N GLU A 894 -4.55 -4.58 -21.27
CA GLU A 894 -3.88 -5.56 -22.13
C GLU A 894 -2.37 -5.30 -22.27
N CYS A 895 -1.95 -4.04 -22.42
CA CYS A 895 -0.53 -3.70 -22.49
C CYS A 895 0.18 -3.93 -21.16
N VAL A 896 -0.43 -3.63 -20.01
CA VAL A 896 0.22 -3.74 -18.70
C VAL A 896 0.14 -5.16 -18.14
N VAL A 897 -1.02 -5.83 -18.22
CA VAL A 897 -1.14 -7.26 -17.88
C VAL A 897 -0.33 -8.10 -18.86
N GLY A 898 -0.36 -7.77 -20.16
CA GLY A 898 0.50 -8.39 -21.17
C GLY A 898 1.99 -8.11 -20.93
N SER A 899 2.35 -6.91 -20.44
CA SER A 899 3.74 -6.62 -20.02
C SER A 899 4.13 -7.38 -18.77
N PHE A 900 3.28 -7.49 -17.74
CA PHE A 900 3.57 -8.24 -16.52
C PHE A 900 3.66 -9.75 -16.78
N ILE A 901 2.74 -10.30 -17.57
CA ILE A 901 2.76 -11.72 -17.99
C ILE A 901 3.94 -11.95 -18.93
N GLY A 902 4.19 -11.06 -19.89
CA GLY A 902 5.31 -11.15 -20.83
C GLY A 902 6.66 -11.07 -20.15
N VAL A 903 6.84 -10.11 -19.23
CA VAL A 903 8.02 -9.97 -18.37
C VAL A 903 8.15 -11.22 -17.48
N GLY A 904 7.08 -11.66 -16.81
CA GLY A 904 7.07 -12.88 -16.01
C GLY A 904 7.46 -14.14 -16.80
N ALA A 905 6.94 -14.30 -18.02
CA ALA A 905 7.23 -15.43 -18.91
C ALA A 905 8.67 -15.39 -19.44
N LEU A 906 9.15 -14.23 -19.92
CA LEU A 906 10.54 -14.03 -20.33
C LEU A 906 11.51 -14.31 -19.18
N MET A 907 11.14 -13.94 -17.96
CA MET A 907 11.96 -14.17 -16.76
C MET A 907 11.94 -15.61 -16.27
N TYR A 908 10.82 -16.32 -16.39
CA TYR A 908 10.77 -17.76 -16.14
C TYR A 908 11.61 -18.50 -17.18
N MET A 909 11.55 -18.08 -18.45
CA MET A 909 12.42 -18.59 -19.50
C MET A 909 13.89 -18.28 -19.23
N ALA A 910 14.25 -17.08 -18.75
CA ALA A 910 15.61 -16.74 -18.34
C ALA A 910 16.10 -17.57 -17.15
N PHE A 911 15.23 -17.87 -16.17
CA PHE A 911 15.54 -18.78 -15.07
C PHE A 911 15.81 -20.20 -15.59
N LEU A 912 14.94 -20.72 -16.47
CA LEU A 912 15.13 -22.04 -17.09
C LEU A 912 16.41 -22.11 -17.94
N VAL A 913 16.75 -21.04 -18.67
CA VAL A 913 17.99 -20.93 -19.44
C VAL A 913 19.21 -20.88 -18.50
N GLY A 914 19.16 -20.07 -17.44
CA GLY A 914 20.20 -20.03 -16.41
C GLY A 914 20.40 -21.39 -15.73
N GLN A 915 19.30 -22.09 -15.45
CA GLN A 915 19.33 -23.44 -14.90
C GLN A 915 19.95 -24.45 -15.88
N ARG A 916 19.62 -24.37 -17.18
CA ARG A 916 20.24 -25.21 -18.23
C ARG A 916 21.72 -24.91 -18.40
N ALA A 917 22.11 -23.63 -18.37
CA ALA A 917 23.51 -23.21 -18.47
C ALA A 917 24.31 -23.69 -17.25
N HIS A 918 23.77 -23.57 -16.04
CA HIS A 918 24.40 -24.08 -14.83
C HIS A 918 24.55 -25.60 -14.85
N ARG A 919 23.52 -26.35 -15.27
CA ARG A 919 23.63 -27.81 -15.44
C ARG A 919 24.69 -28.21 -16.47
N ARG A 920 24.85 -27.43 -17.56
CA ARG A 920 25.93 -27.64 -18.54
C ARG A 920 27.31 -27.32 -17.95
N TYR A 921 27.43 -26.25 -17.16
CA TYR A 921 28.66 -25.91 -16.45
C TYR A 921 29.07 -27.04 -15.50
N LEU A 922 28.17 -27.49 -14.63
CA LEU A 922 28.43 -28.60 -13.70
C LEU A 922 28.81 -29.89 -14.44
N ARG A 923 28.15 -30.20 -15.57
CA ARG A 923 28.51 -31.35 -16.40
C ARG A 923 29.93 -31.20 -16.99
N ASN A 924 30.29 -30.02 -17.47
CA ASN A 924 31.62 -29.77 -18.04
C ASN A 924 32.74 -29.71 -16.98
N ASP A 925 32.40 -29.33 -15.74
CA ASP A 925 33.31 -29.31 -14.59
C ASP A 925 33.61 -30.73 -14.10
N VAL A 926 32.58 -31.58 -14.01
CA VAL A 926 32.71 -33.03 -13.75
C VAL A 926 33.49 -33.74 -14.86
N GLU A 927 33.45 -33.23 -16.10
CA GLU A 927 34.24 -33.75 -17.24
C GLU A 927 35.65 -33.10 -17.36
N GLY A 928 36.07 -32.22 -16.44
CA GLY A 928 37.41 -31.63 -16.43
C GLY A 928 37.71 -30.60 -17.55
N LYS A 929 36.68 -29.99 -18.16
CA LYS A 929 36.81 -29.06 -19.32
C LYS A 929 36.65 -27.57 -18.97
N ALA A 930 36.64 -27.20 -17.69
CA ALA A 930 36.18 -25.88 -17.21
C ALA A 930 37.09 -24.67 -17.54
N GLY A 931 38.27 -24.87 -18.14
CA GLY A 931 39.30 -23.82 -18.29
C GLY A 931 38.99 -22.61 -19.20
N SER A 932 37.88 -22.57 -19.96
CA SER A 932 37.64 -21.47 -20.92
C SER A 932 36.23 -20.87 -20.93
N PHE A 933 35.29 -21.36 -20.11
CA PHE A 933 33.86 -21.06 -20.33
C PHE A 933 33.37 -19.73 -19.72
N GLY A 934 34.13 -19.16 -18.76
CA GLY A 934 33.72 -17.95 -18.03
C GLY A 934 33.73 -16.65 -18.84
N SER A 935 34.51 -16.57 -19.92
CA SER A 935 34.62 -15.38 -20.77
C SER A 935 33.64 -15.36 -21.96
N GLU A 936 33.15 -16.52 -22.42
CA GLU A 936 32.21 -16.60 -23.55
C GLU A 936 30.75 -16.32 -23.18
N LEU A 937 30.33 -16.63 -21.94
CA LEU A 937 28.92 -16.45 -21.53
C LEU A 937 28.53 -14.97 -21.43
N GLY A 938 29.48 -14.08 -21.11
CA GLY A 938 29.25 -12.63 -21.13
C GLY A 938 29.04 -12.08 -22.54
N GLY A 939 29.70 -12.66 -23.55
CA GLY A 939 29.60 -12.23 -24.95
C GLY A 939 28.35 -12.74 -25.67
N LYS A 940 27.93 -13.99 -25.42
CA LYS A 940 26.77 -14.60 -26.11
C LYS A 940 25.41 -14.20 -25.51
N PHE A 941 25.36 -13.73 -24.26
CA PHE A 941 24.12 -13.17 -23.69
C PHE A 941 23.74 -11.81 -24.29
N ILE A 942 24.74 -11.08 -24.83
CA ILE A 942 24.56 -9.77 -25.47
C ILE A 942 24.14 -9.90 -26.94
N SER A 943 24.39 -11.04 -27.61
CA SER A 943 24.06 -11.20 -29.04
C SER A 943 22.67 -11.79 -29.32
N CYS A 944 21.90 -12.16 -28.28
CA CYS A 944 20.55 -12.71 -28.39
C CYS A 944 19.45 -11.75 -27.89
N PHE A 945 19.84 -10.59 -27.36
CA PHE A 945 19.01 -9.41 -27.16
C PHE A 945 19.43 -8.36 -28.19
#